data_AF-A0A4V1UPX9-F1
#
_entry.id   AF-A0A4V1UPX9-F1
#
_cell.length_a   1.000
_cell.length_b   1.000
_cell.length_c   1.000
_cell.angle_alpha   90.00
_cell.angle_beta   90.00
_cell.angle_gamma   90.00
#
_symmetry.space_group_name_H-M   'P 1'
#
loop_
_entity.id
_entity.type
_entity.pdbx_description
1 polymer ?
#
loop_
_entity_poly.entity_id
_entity_poly.type
_entity_poly.pdbx_seq_one_letter_code
_entity_poly.pdbx_strand_id
1 'polypeptide(L)'
;ADDILREGNPAAPVSAQGVVLTGHAFLDDIAHAAVPVVAGGVLMADTDSALGYANADGSPGPQGQRGPTAYDNELLDRHFIAGDGRANENIALTAVHQVFHSEHNRVVEMTKRIALESGDLAFLNDWLLVDVAAMPTSQAQIETLVWDGERLFQAGRFTNEMEYQHLVFEEFGRMMQPDIDAFVFEPSADINPSIAAEFAHVVYRFGHSMLRQDIAVIGIDEDGKPVIKDVTLFDGFLNPVMYDSLGDAEAASGAIIRGMSRQTGSEIDEFVTDVLRNQLLGIPLDLATINIARGRDVGMPSLQTARSTFYEATGDTLLKPYTSWADFALNLKNPASIINFIAAYGTHESVLNTPTAPKTVEQLRAAATLLVLGGAGAPADRLDFLNATGAYAGDAKLGGLNDIDFWMGGLAEKKMAFGGMLGSTFAFTFQMTMENLQDADRFYYLSRTQGLNLLNELENNTFAELVMRNTDLGDPGSTALPGNLFSAFDMPTLEMDPTLQLGADPVHDNPFLPFANMVERRDASGALIAATDTETVAAYIRVNSNEHFIIGGTEGDDTIVSGGGDDAIWGKGGNDRIEAGYGVDKVFGGEGDDIITNAGTDIGEADFLHGNEGNDVIHGGSGLSLIFGNQGNDFIVTGPDGKEAFGGTGNDFILGGSGNDFLLGNEGDDWLEGGQRFDTLAGENSELFFNSTIIGHDVMNGGSGDTD
;
A
#
# COMPACT_ATOMS: atom_id res chain seq x y z
N ALA A 1 -8.27 6.31 46.84
CA ALA A 1 -8.39 4.93 47.37
C ALA A 1 -9.31 4.10 46.46
N ASP A 2 -9.19 4.27 45.13
CA ASP A 2 -10.17 3.75 44.17
C ASP A 2 -9.52 3.00 42.98
N ASP A 3 -8.23 2.67 43.06
CA ASP A 3 -7.58 1.83 42.04
C ASP A 3 -7.69 0.35 42.43
N ILE A 4 -8.92 -0.17 42.54
CA ILE A 4 -9.14 -1.61 42.65
C ILE A 4 -9.52 -2.13 41.26
N LEU A 5 -8.54 -2.62 40.51
CA LEU A 5 -8.76 -3.39 39.29
C LEU A 5 -9.69 -4.58 39.61
N ARG A 6 -10.82 -4.66 38.90
CA ARG A 6 -11.76 -5.79 38.99
C ARG A 6 -11.79 -6.53 37.66
N GLU A 7 -11.37 -7.78 37.68
CA GLU A 7 -11.43 -8.69 36.54
C GLU A 7 -12.65 -9.61 36.63
N GLY A 8 -13.27 -9.91 35.49
CA GLY A 8 -14.43 -10.79 35.38
C GLY A 8 -14.16 -11.89 34.38
N ASN A 9 -14.99 -12.92 34.40
CA ASN A 9 -14.96 -13.99 33.40
C ASN A 9 -16.37 -14.29 32.87
N PRO A 10 -16.51 -15.03 31.76
CA PRO A 10 -17.82 -15.30 31.16
C PRO A 10 -18.82 -16.00 32.10
N ALA A 11 -18.35 -16.73 33.11
CA ALA A 11 -19.20 -17.39 34.11
C ALA A 11 -19.51 -16.50 35.33
N ALA A 12 -18.77 -15.41 35.51
CA ALA A 12 -18.90 -14.44 36.59
C ALA A 12 -18.51 -13.05 36.08
N PRO A 13 -19.38 -12.39 35.28
CA PRO A 13 -19.08 -11.08 34.71
C PRO A 13 -18.92 -10.05 35.83
N VAL A 14 -18.00 -9.10 35.66
CA VAL A 14 -17.87 -7.98 36.59
C VAL A 14 -19.14 -7.14 36.48
N SER A 15 -19.78 -6.94 37.62
CA SER A 15 -20.94 -6.05 37.70
C SER A 15 -20.50 -4.61 37.41
N ALA A 16 -21.10 -3.98 36.40
CA ALA A 16 -20.97 -2.54 36.16
C ALA A 16 -21.65 -1.68 37.24
N GLN A 17 -22.31 -2.33 38.20
CA GLN A 17 -23.03 -1.69 39.30
C GLN A 17 -22.03 -1.15 40.32
N GLY A 18 -21.71 0.14 40.22
CA GLY A 18 -20.67 0.82 41.00
C GLY A 18 -19.52 1.39 40.16
N VAL A 19 -19.54 1.20 38.83
CA VAL A 19 -18.64 1.90 37.91
C VAL A 19 -19.04 3.36 37.85
N VAL A 20 -18.09 4.26 38.08
CA VAL A 20 -18.28 5.69 37.90
C VAL A 20 -18.16 5.97 36.41
N LEU A 21 -19.29 6.30 35.76
CA LEU A 21 -19.25 6.89 34.43
C LEU A 21 -18.55 8.24 34.55
N THR A 22 -17.55 8.50 33.71
CA THR A 22 -16.78 9.74 33.72
C THR A 22 -17.63 10.95 33.29
N GLY A 23 -18.86 10.73 32.83
CA GLY A 23 -19.85 11.76 32.50
C GLY A 23 -19.62 12.45 31.16
N HIS A 24 -18.69 11.95 30.34
CA HIS A 24 -18.38 12.41 28.98
C HIS A 24 -18.21 11.19 28.05
N ALA A 25 -18.40 11.38 26.74
CA ALA A 25 -18.20 10.30 25.79
C ALA A 25 -16.71 10.10 25.52
N PHE A 26 -16.30 8.86 25.29
CA PHE A 26 -14.93 8.50 24.91
C PHE A 26 -14.45 9.27 23.67
N LEU A 27 -15.34 9.45 22.70
CA LEU A 27 -15.07 10.23 21.48
C LEU A 27 -14.76 11.70 21.78
N ASP A 28 -15.19 12.21 22.94
CA ASP A 28 -14.94 13.60 23.31
C ASP A 28 -13.49 13.82 23.77
N ASP A 29 -12.86 12.78 24.32
CA ASP A 29 -11.48 12.84 24.81
C ASP A 29 -10.45 12.83 23.67
N ILE A 30 -10.76 12.16 22.55
CA ILE A 30 -9.85 12.02 21.40
C ILE A 30 -9.91 13.20 20.43
N ALA A 31 -10.97 14.00 20.48
CA ALA A 31 -11.20 15.10 19.54
C ALA A 31 -10.58 16.44 19.98
N HIS A 32 -9.76 16.47 21.03
CA HIS A 32 -8.94 17.64 21.44
C HIS A 32 -9.66 19.01 21.47
N ALA A 33 -10.92 19.06 21.95
CA ALA A 33 -11.82 20.23 21.99
C ALA A 33 -12.64 20.53 20.71
N ALA A 34 -12.45 19.78 19.63
CA ALA A 34 -13.18 19.95 18.37
C ALA A 34 -14.60 19.34 18.36
N VAL A 35 -15.02 18.68 19.45
CA VAL A 35 -16.34 18.02 19.52
C VAL A 35 -17.46 19.04 19.44
N PRO A 36 -18.37 19.01 18.45
CA PRO A 36 -19.46 19.96 18.35
C PRO A 36 -20.36 19.98 19.60
N VAL A 37 -20.40 21.12 20.32
CA VAL A 37 -21.27 21.31 21.49
C VAL A 37 -22.56 22.01 21.06
N VAL A 38 -23.71 21.42 21.39
CA VAL A 38 -25.04 22.01 21.14
C VAL A 38 -25.66 22.49 22.45
N ALA A 39 -25.91 23.80 22.57
CA ALA A 39 -26.67 24.38 23.68
C ALA A 39 -27.93 25.06 23.15
N GLY A 40 -29.11 24.66 23.66
CA GLY A 40 -30.38 25.23 23.21
C GLY A 40 -30.73 24.98 21.74
N GLY A 41 -30.13 23.95 21.12
CA GLY A 41 -30.31 23.62 19.70
C GLY A 41 -29.40 24.40 18.75
N VAL A 42 -28.43 25.16 19.27
CA VAL A 42 -27.45 25.92 18.50
C VAL A 42 -26.05 25.39 18.80
N LEU A 43 -25.22 25.25 17.76
CA LEU A 43 -23.80 24.96 17.90
C LEU A 43 -23.10 26.12 18.60
N MET A 44 -22.37 25.83 19.67
CA MET A 44 -21.66 26.81 20.45
C MET A 44 -20.17 26.71 20.14
N ALA A 45 -19.69 27.49 19.17
CA ALA A 45 -18.26 27.70 19.00
C ALA A 45 -17.71 28.52 20.17
N ASP A 46 -16.42 28.40 20.45
CA ASP A 46 -15.78 29.28 21.42
C ASP A 46 -15.66 30.71 20.86
N THR A 47 -15.04 31.61 21.62
CA THR A 47 -15.01 33.04 21.27
C THR A 47 -13.65 33.52 20.79
N ASP A 48 -12.64 32.65 20.80
CA ASP A 48 -11.29 33.05 20.44
C ASP A 48 -10.90 32.51 19.06
N SER A 49 -9.62 32.39 18.79
CA SER A 49 -9.09 31.93 17.49
C SER A 49 -7.81 31.11 17.69
N ALA A 50 -7.58 30.70 18.94
CA ALA A 50 -6.44 29.91 19.35
C ALA A 50 -6.88 28.45 19.44
N LEU A 51 -5.94 27.56 19.10
CA LEU A 51 -6.21 26.14 19.10
C LEU A 51 -6.26 25.58 20.54
N GLY A 52 -7.22 24.72 20.81
CA GLY A 52 -7.39 23.94 22.03
C GLY A 52 -8.46 24.46 22.99
N TYR A 53 -8.51 23.89 24.20
CA TYR A 53 -9.51 24.26 25.20
C TYR A 53 -9.30 25.68 25.74
N ALA A 54 -10.34 26.52 25.74
CA ALA A 54 -10.28 27.82 26.42
C ALA A 54 -10.02 27.66 27.94
N ASN A 55 -9.14 28.49 28.52
CA ASN A 55 -8.93 28.55 29.97
C ASN A 55 -10.21 29.05 30.69
N ALA A 56 -10.34 28.78 31.99
CA ALA A 56 -11.48 29.24 32.79
C ALA A 56 -11.63 30.77 32.87
N ASP A 57 -10.62 31.53 32.43
CA ASP A 57 -10.62 33.00 32.33
C ASP A 57 -10.82 33.52 30.90
N GLY A 58 -11.08 32.65 29.92
CA GLY A 58 -11.26 33.01 28.51
C GLY A 58 -9.96 33.39 27.78
N SER A 59 -8.80 33.02 28.34
CA SER A 59 -7.51 33.14 27.65
C SER A 59 -7.12 31.84 26.93
N PRO A 60 -6.26 31.89 25.89
CA PRO A 60 -5.73 30.70 25.25
C PRO A 60 -4.91 29.85 26.23
N GLY A 61 -5.16 28.54 26.31
CA GLY A 61 -4.24 27.66 27.04
C GLY A 61 -4.47 26.17 26.83
N PRO A 62 -3.42 25.35 26.76
CA PRO A 62 -3.52 23.90 26.55
C PRO A 62 -4.11 23.12 27.77
N GLN A 63 -4.64 23.82 28.79
CA GLN A 63 -4.95 23.27 30.12
C GLN A 63 -6.23 23.88 30.75
N GLY A 64 -7.15 24.43 29.94
CA GLY A 64 -8.44 24.90 30.42
C GLY A 64 -9.27 23.81 31.12
N GLN A 65 -10.17 24.20 32.04
CA GLN A 65 -11.03 23.22 32.72
C GLN A 65 -11.90 22.49 31.68
N ARG A 66 -11.73 21.17 31.57
CA ARG A 66 -12.61 20.25 30.80
C ARG A 66 -14.08 20.50 31.17
N GLY A 67 -14.86 21.09 30.28
CA GLY A 67 -16.29 21.36 30.47
C GLY A 67 -16.97 21.93 29.21
N PRO A 68 -18.07 21.33 28.70
CA PRO A 68 -18.61 21.61 27.37
C PRO A 68 -19.59 22.78 27.43
N THR A 69 -19.10 24.02 27.31
CA THR A 69 -19.97 25.15 26.94
C THR A 69 -19.76 25.58 25.50
N ALA A 70 -18.62 25.23 24.89
CA ALA A 70 -18.29 25.53 23.51
C ALA A 70 -17.23 24.55 22.96
N TYR A 71 -17.11 24.48 21.63
CA TYR A 71 -16.07 23.72 20.92
C TYR A 71 -15.12 24.66 20.17
N ASP A 72 -13.89 24.22 19.94
CA ASP A 72 -12.90 24.93 19.14
C ASP A 72 -13.23 24.75 17.65
N ASN A 73 -13.73 25.81 17.01
CA ASN A 73 -14.10 25.78 15.60
C ASN A 73 -12.86 25.85 14.69
N GLU A 74 -11.79 26.52 15.09
CA GLU A 74 -10.55 26.58 14.32
C GLU A 74 -9.91 25.20 14.17
N LEU A 75 -9.95 24.37 15.21
CA LEU A 75 -9.46 22.99 15.14
C LEU A 75 -10.45 22.06 14.42
N LEU A 76 -11.76 22.22 14.63
CA LEU A 76 -12.75 21.41 13.93
C LEU A 76 -12.69 21.65 12.41
N ASP A 77 -12.59 22.91 11.98
CA ASP A 77 -12.57 23.28 10.55
C ASP A 77 -11.33 22.77 9.80
N ARG A 78 -10.27 22.37 10.52
CA ARG A 78 -9.07 21.75 9.94
C ARG A 78 -9.17 20.25 9.72
N HIS A 79 -10.16 19.57 10.30
CA HIS A 79 -10.33 18.14 10.06
C HIS A 79 -10.91 17.90 8.66
N PHE A 80 -10.35 16.94 7.95
CA PHE A 80 -10.80 16.57 6.62
C PHE A 80 -12.13 15.81 6.68
N ILE A 81 -12.99 16.04 5.69
CA ILE A 81 -14.24 15.30 5.53
C ILE A 81 -14.07 14.33 4.36
N ALA A 82 -14.22 13.04 4.65
CA ALA A 82 -14.07 11.97 3.66
C ALA A 82 -15.21 10.95 3.76
N GLY A 83 -15.24 10.00 2.82
CA GLY A 83 -16.20 8.91 2.81
C GLY A 83 -16.06 7.95 4.00
N ASP A 84 -14.87 7.85 4.60
CA ASP A 84 -14.63 7.13 5.86
C ASP A 84 -14.60 8.10 7.04
N GLY A 85 -15.35 7.78 8.11
CA GLY A 85 -15.45 8.61 9.31
C GLY A 85 -14.17 8.69 10.17
N ARG A 86 -13.11 7.98 9.80
CA ARG A 86 -11.83 7.91 10.52
C ARG A 86 -10.65 8.39 9.66
N ALA A 87 -10.89 9.06 8.54
CA ALA A 87 -9.84 9.54 7.64
C ALA A 87 -8.75 10.38 8.33
N ASN A 88 -9.08 11.04 9.44
CA ASN A 88 -8.15 11.86 10.22
C ASN A 88 -7.43 11.09 11.35
N GLU A 89 -7.57 9.76 11.45
CA GLU A 89 -7.02 8.97 12.56
C GLU A 89 -5.53 9.21 12.73
N ASN A 90 -4.78 9.29 11.62
CA ASN A 90 -3.41 9.76 11.60
C ASN A 90 -3.09 10.53 10.29
N ILE A 91 -2.03 11.34 10.31
CA ILE A 91 -1.63 12.19 9.18
C ILE A 91 -1.31 11.41 7.88
N ALA A 92 -0.81 10.18 7.98
CA ALA A 92 -0.49 9.35 6.80
C ALA A 92 -1.75 8.76 6.16
N LEU A 93 -2.76 8.41 6.97
CA LEU A 93 -4.07 8.03 6.43
C LEU A 93 -4.73 9.21 5.71
N THR A 94 -4.63 10.42 6.26
CA THR A 94 -5.09 11.65 5.60
C THR A 94 -4.39 11.86 4.25
N ALA A 95 -3.07 11.65 4.18
CA ALA A 95 -2.30 11.78 2.94
C ALA A 95 -2.81 10.82 1.84
N VAL A 96 -3.06 9.55 2.16
CA VAL A 96 -3.62 8.59 1.19
C VAL A 96 -5.01 9.00 0.73
N HIS A 97 -5.87 9.49 1.64
CA HIS A 97 -7.18 10.03 1.25
C HIS A 97 -7.06 11.24 0.31
N GLN A 98 -6.08 12.11 0.53
CA GLN A 98 -5.84 13.26 -0.33
C GLN A 98 -5.42 12.86 -1.74
N VAL A 99 -4.59 11.81 -1.91
CA VAL A 99 -4.19 11.30 -3.23
C VAL A 99 -5.42 10.90 -4.05
N PHE A 100 -6.29 10.05 -3.51
CA PHE A 100 -7.51 9.61 -4.22
C PHE A 100 -8.56 10.72 -4.37
N HIS A 101 -8.58 11.70 -3.48
CA HIS A 101 -9.43 12.89 -3.63
C HIS A 101 -8.94 13.80 -4.77
N SER A 102 -7.63 14.01 -4.85
CA SER A 102 -7.01 14.77 -5.93
C SER A 102 -7.22 14.07 -7.27
N GLU A 103 -7.05 12.75 -7.32
CA GLU A 103 -7.24 11.98 -8.56
C GLU A 103 -8.66 12.10 -9.11
N HIS A 104 -9.67 11.97 -8.24
CA HIS A 104 -11.05 12.21 -8.63
C HIS A 104 -11.24 13.59 -9.29
N ASN A 105 -10.69 14.64 -8.68
CA ASN A 105 -10.82 16.01 -9.19
C ASN A 105 -10.01 16.21 -10.49
N ARG A 106 -8.83 15.60 -10.58
CA ARG A 106 -8.00 15.58 -11.79
C ARG A 106 -8.75 14.95 -12.96
N VAL A 107 -9.39 13.79 -12.76
CA VAL A 107 -10.20 13.12 -13.80
C VAL A 107 -11.39 13.98 -14.23
N VAL A 108 -12.03 14.70 -13.30
CA VAL A 108 -13.10 15.65 -13.63
C VAL A 108 -12.57 16.78 -14.53
N GLU A 109 -11.44 17.39 -14.20
CA GLU A 109 -10.85 18.45 -15.02
C GLU A 109 -10.31 17.91 -16.36
N MET A 110 -9.72 16.71 -16.38
CA MET A 110 -9.29 16.01 -17.58
C MET A 110 -10.47 15.75 -18.52
N THR A 111 -11.61 15.30 -18.00
CA THR A 111 -12.83 15.08 -18.79
C THR A 111 -13.32 16.37 -19.45
N LYS A 112 -13.32 17.49 -18.71
CA LYS A 112 -13.67 18.80 -19.26
C LYS A 112 -12.70 19.22 -20.36
N ARG A 113 -11.40 19.01 -20.14
CA ARG A 113 -10.34 19.32 -21.11
C ARG A 113 -10.54 18.52 -22.40
N ILE A 114 -10.68 17.19 -22.31
CA ILE A 114 -10.92 16.31 -23.46
C ILE A 114 -12.19 16.72 -24.22
N ALA A 115 -13.29 17.01 -23.52
CA ALA A 115 -14.52 17.46 -24.15
C ALA A 115 -14.33 18.75 -24.97
N LEU A 116 -13.52 19.69 -24.49
CA LEU A 116 -13.18 20.94 -25.19
C LEU A 116 -12.22 20.70 -26.37
N GLU A 117 -11.19 19.90 -26.17
CA GLU A 117 -10.14 19.60 -27.17
C GLU A 117 -10.65 18.76 -28.34
N SER A 118 -11.69 17.94 -28.11
CA SER A 118 -12.33 17.12 -29.15
C SER A 118 -12.77 17.90 -30.40
N GLY A 119 -13.09 19.19 -30.23
CA GLY A 119 -13.68 20.00 -31.30
C GLY A 119 -15.11 19.60 -31.70
N ASP A 120 -15.71 18.60 -31.03
CA ASP A 120 -17.05 18.10 -31.32
C ASP A 120 -18.09 18.75 -30.41
N LEU A 121 -18.95 19.57 -31.01
CA LEU A 121 -20.03 20.27 -30.30
C LEU A 121 -21.06 19.32 -29.69
N ALA A 122 -21.36 18.19 -30.34
CA ALA A 122 -22.32 17.22 -29.81
C ALA A 122 -21.74 16.54 -28.57
N PHE A 123 -20.47 16.13 -28.66
CA PHE A 123 -19.76 15.53 -27.53
C PHE A 123 -19.62 16.51 -26.36
N LEU A 124 -19.27 17.78 -26.60
CA LEU A 124 -19.23 18.79 -25.54
C LEU A 124 -20.60 18.94 -24.85
N ASN A 125 -21.69 19.07 -25.63
CA ASN A 125 -23.03 19.26 -25.08
C ASN A 125 -23.51 18.07 -24.24
N ASP A 126 -23.05 16.85 -24.52
CA ASP A 126 -23.33 15.69 -23.68
C ASP A 126 -22.83 15.86 -22.23
N TRP A 127 -21.80 16.68 -22.01
CA TRP A 127 -21.23 16.98 -20.68
C TRP A 127 -21.76 18.26 -20.04
N LEU A 128 -22.64 18.99 -20.72
CA LEU A 128 -23.22 20.23 -20.24
C LEU A 128 -24.65 20.01 -19.73
N LEU A 129 -24.99 20.66 -18.63
CA LEU A 129 -26.39 20.77 -18.18
C LEU A 129 -27.19 21.73 -19.08
N VAL A 130 -26.50 22.71 -19.67
CA VAL A 130 -27.08 23.67 -20.61
C VAL A 130 -26.26 23.69 -21.89
N ASP A 131 -26.84 23.14 -22.96
CA ASP A 131 -26.24 23.08 -24.29
C ASP A 131 -25.83 24.46 -24.82
N VAL A 132 -24.71 24.48 -25.52
CA VAL A 132 -24.23 25.63 -26.29
C VAL A 132 -24.44 25.40 -27.79
N ALA A 133 -24.62 26.50 -28.54
CA ALA A 133 -24.88 26.45 -29.97
C ALA A 133 -23.61 26.37 -30.83
N ALA A 134 -22.43 26.60 -30.24
CA ALA A 134 -21.13 26.58 -30.91
C ALA A 134 -20.02 26.31 -29.90
N MET A 135 -18.90 25.77 -30.37
CA MET A 135 -17.71 25.55 -29.55
C MET A 135 -17.20 26.88 -28.96
N PRO A 136 -16.79 26.91 -27.68
CA PRO A 136 -16.15 28.07 -27.09
C PRO A 136 -14.78 28.29 -27.75
N THR A 137 -14.43 29.55 -27.97
CA THR A 137 -13.17 29.97 -28.66
C THR A 137 -12.29 30.86 -27.79
N SER A 138 -12.73 31.15 -26.57
CA SER A 138 -12.00 31.99 -25.61
C SER A 138 -12.30 31.52 -24.19
N GLN A 139 -11.35 31.78 -23.28
CA GLN A 139 -11.49 31.41 -21.87
C GLN A 139 -12.76 31.96 -21.23
N ALA A 140 -13.12 33.21 -21.53
CA ALA A 140 -14.34 33.83 -21.02
C ALA A 140 -15.63 33.10 -21.45
N GLN A 141 -15.61 32.37 -22.57
CA GLN A 141 -16.74 31.53 -22.98
C GLN A 141 -16.72 30.19 -22.25
N ILE A 142 -15.55 29.59 -22.04
CA ILE A 142 -15.38 28.35 -21.27
C ILE A 142 -15.87 28.54 -19.84
N GLU A 143 -15.55 29.66 -19.20
CA GLU A 143 -15.99 29.99 -17.83
C GLU A 143 -17.51 30.17 -17.70
N THR A 144 -18.23 30.36 -18.82
CA THR A 144 -19.70 30.48 -18.82
C THR A 144 -20.43 29.16 -19.01
N LEU A 145 -19.69 28.07 -19.29
CA LEU A 145 -20.26 26.74 -19.46
C LEU A 145 -20.90 26.26 -18.15
N VAL A 146 -22.09 25.67 -18.27
CA VAL A 146 -22.80 25.06 -17.15
C VAL A 146 -22.65 23.56 -17.27
N TRP A 147 -21.64 23.01 -16.62
CA TRP A 147 -21.33 21.58 -16.64
C TRP A 147 -22.39 20.73 -15.94
N ASP A 148 -22.62 19.52 -16.44
CA ASP A 148 -23.39 18.51 -15.71
C ASP A 148 -22.53 17.91 -14.58
N GLY A 149 -22.73 18.44 -13.38
CA GLY A 149 -21.98 18.01 -12.20
C GLY A 149 -22.19 16.55 -11.81
N GLU A 150 -23.37 15.96 -12.07
CA GLU A 150 -23.61 14.54 -11.77
C GLU A 150 -22.83 13.66 -12.73
N ARG A 151 -22.88 13.97 -14.03
CA ARG A 151 -22.16 13.20 -15.05
C ARG A 151 -20.64 13.27 -14.84
N LEU A 152 -20.11 14.46 -14.55
CA LEU A 152 -18.69 14.63 -14.21
C LEU A 152 -18.30 13.87 -12.93
N PHE A 153 -19.12 13.95 -11.88
CA PHE A 153 -18.88 13.19 -10.65
C PHE A 153 -18.84 11.69 -10.90
N GLN A 154 -19.77 11.14 -11.69
CA GLN A 154 -19.75 9.71 -12.02
C GLN A 154 -18.54 9.32 -12.86
N ALA A 155 -18.03 10.20 -13.75
CA ALA A 155 -16.80 9.94 -14.49
C ALA A 155 -15.58 9.86 -13.56
N GLY A 156 -15.39 10.87 -12.70
CA GLY A 156 -14.32 10.87 -11.71
C GLY A 156 -14.42 9.70 -10.73
N ARG A 157 -15.63 9.40 -10.23
CA ARG A 157 -15.87 8.27 -9.33
C ARG A 157 -15.59 6.93 -10.01
N PHE A 158 -15.99 6.76 -11.27
CA PHE A 158 -15.81 5.51 -12.00
C PHE A 158 -14.33 5.17 -12.12
N THR A 159 -13.51 6.07 -12.67
CA THR A 159 -12.06 5.85 -12.81
C THR A 159 -11.40 5.58 -11.47
N ASN A 160 -11.66 6.44 -10.47
CA ASN A 160 -11.04 6.33 -9.14
C ASN A 160 -11.42 5.01 -8.42
N GLU A 161 -12.65 4.51 -8.60
CA GLU A 161 -13.10 3.22 -8.07
C GLU A 161 -12.35 2.05 -8.75
N MET A 162 -12.12 2.13 -10.07
CA MET A 162 -11.38 1.09 -10.80
C MET A 162 -9.89 1.10 -10.45
N GLU A 163 -9.26 2.27 -10.37
CA GLU A 163 -7.87 2.42 -9.92
C GLU A 163 -7.70 1.86 -8.50
N TYR A 164 -8.60 2.21 -7.58
CA TYR A 164 -8.54 1.69 -6.21
C TYR A 164 -8.63 0.16 -6.18
N GLN A 165 -9.52 -0.44 -6.97
CA GLN A 165 -9.63 -1.90 -7.05
C GLN A 165 -8.38 -2.53 -7.65
N HIS A 166 -7.86 -2.00 -8.77
CA HIS A 166 -6.63 -2.47 -9.39
C HIS A 166 -5.47 -2.48 -8.38
N LEU A 167 -5.18 -1.34 -7.77
CA LEU A 167 -4.05 -1.18 -6.83
C LEU A 167 -4.19 -2.08 -5.59
N VAL A 168 -5.40 -2.24 -5.06
CA VAL A 168 -5.64 -3.10 -3.88
C VAL A 168 -5.40 -4.57 -4.19
N PHE A 169 -5.76 -5.05 -5.38
CA PHE A 169 -5.59 -6.45 -5.74
C PHE A 169 -4.20 -6.75 -6.28
N GLU A 170 -3.74 -5.98 -7.26
CA GLU A 170 -2.51 -6.28 -8.01
C GLU A 170 -1.24 -5.90 -7.22
N GLU A 171 -1.25 -4.79 -6.49
CA GLU A 171 -0.09 -4.39 -5.69
C GLU A 171 -0.19 -4.86 -4.23
N PHE A 172 -1.20 -4.44 -3.48
CA PHE A 172 -1.25 -4.72 -2.03
C PHE A 172 -1.63 -6.18 -1.73
N GLY A 173 -2.72 -6.67 -2.33
CA GLY A 173 -3.29 -7.98 -2.05
C GLY A 173 -2.31 -9.12 -2.36
N ARG A 174 -1.73 -9.11 -3.56
CA ARG A 174 -0.73 -10.09 -4.00
C ARG A 174 0.59 -9.99 -3.25
N MET A 175 1.00 -8.80 -2.81
CA MET A 175 2.15 -8.67 -1.92
C MET A 175 1.90 -9.33 -0.55
N MET A 176 0.69 -9.16 -0.01
CA MET A 176 0.32 -9.76 1.28
C MET A 176 0.14 -11.28 1.18
N GLN A 177 -0.50 -11.75 0.11
CA GLN A 177 -0.72 -13.17 -0.19
C GLN A 177 -0.67 -13.40 -1.71
N PRO A 178 0.46 -13.90 -2.24
CA PRO A 178 0.65 -14.13 -3.68
C PRO A 178 -0.30 -15.16 -4.28
N ASP A 179 -0.81 -16.10 -3.46
CA ASP A 179 -1.69 -17.18 -3.93
C ASP A 179 -3.13 -16.75 -4.19
N ILE A 180 -3.48 -15.45 -4.13
CA ILE A 180 -4.80 -14.97 -4.56
C ILE A 180 -4.97 -15.34 -6.03
N ASP A 181 -6.03 -16.04 -6.38
CA ASP A 181 -6.24 -16.46 -7.77
C ASP A 181 -6.40 -15.26 -8.72
N ALA A 182 -6.03 -15.45 -9.98
CA ALA A 182 -6.33 -14.45 -11.01
C ALA A 182 -7.84 -14.45 -11.29
N PHE A 183 -8.43 -13.26 -11.45
CA PHE A 183 -9.84 -13.15 -11.81
C PHE A 183 -10.07 -13.71 -13.21
N VAL A 184 -11.11 -14.52 -13.35
CA VAL A 184 -11.62 -14.95 -14.65
C VAL A 184 -12.79 -14.04 -14.98
N PHE A 185 -12.80 -13.47 -16.19
CA PHE A 185 -13.63 -12.36 -16.71
C PHE A 185 -15.17 -12.36 -16.45
N GLU A 186 -15.73 -13.29 -15.68
CA GLU A 186 -17.15 -13.36 -15.33
C GLU A 186 -17.34 -13.42 -13.81
N PRO A 187 -17.95 -12.39 -13.18
CA PRO A 187 -18.28 -12.43 -11.77
C PRO A 187 -19.39 -13.46 -11.49
N SER A 188 -19.28 -14.17 -10.38
CA SER A 188 -20.22 -15.19 -9.92
C SER A 188 -21.26 -14.64 -8.97
N ALA A 189 -22.53 -14.75 -9.36
CA ALA A 189 -23.67 -14.38 -8.50
C ALA A 189 -23.93 -15.39 -7.35
N ASP A 190 -23.24 -16.55 -7.36
CA ASP A 190 -23.42 -17.61 -6.35
C ASP A 190 -22.49 -17.44 -5.13
N ILE A 191 -21.52 -16.52 -5.21
CA ILE A 191 -20.57 -16.21 -4.15
C ILE A 191 -21.12 -15.07 -3.26
N ASN A 192 -20.82 -15.12 -1.96
CA ASN A 192 -21.21 -14.07 -1.02
C ASN A 192 -20.03 -13.14 -0.71
N PRO A 193 -20.04 -11.87 -1.18
CA PRO A 193 -18.96 -10.90 -0.92
C PRO A 193 -19.00 -10.28 0.48
N SER A 194 -19.87 -10.74 1.38
CA SER A 194 -19.95 -10.16 2.73
C SER A 194 -18.62 -10.37 3.46
N ILE A 195 -18.07 -9.28 4.01
CA ILE A 195 -16.84 -9.33 4.80
C ILE A 195 -16.98 -10.32 5.95
N ALA A 196 -16.11 -11.33 5.97
CA ALA A 196 -16.08 -12.33 7.04
C ALA A 196 -15.74 -11.69 8.39
N ALA A 197 -16.36 -12.19 9.46
CA ALA A 197 -16.13 -11.67 10.81
C ALA A 197 -14.67 -11.91 11.24
N GLU A 198 -14.10 -13.05 10.85
CA GLU A 198 -12.70 -13.41 11.01
C GLU A 198 -11.79 -12.39 10.31
N PHE A 199 -12.16 -11.94 9.11
CA PHE A 199 -11.39 -10.93 8.39
C PHE A 199 -11.39 -9.59 9.13
N ALA A 200 -12.56 -9.04 9.45
CA ALA A 200 -12.69 -7.70 10.04
C ALA A 200 -12.24 -7.60 11.51
N HIS A 201 -12.44 -8.66 12.31
CA HIS A 201 -12.17 -8.62 13.74
C HIS A 201 -10.83 -9.25 14.12
N VAL A 202 -10.20 -10.01 13.22
CA VAL A 202 -8.96 -10.74 13.50
C VAL A 202 -7.91 -10.45 12.43
N VAL A 203 -8.13 -10.92 11.20
CA VAL A 203 -7.04 -11.04 10.22
C VAL A 203 -6.57 -9.69 9.71
N TYR A 204 -7.46 -8.83 9.22
CA TYR A 204 -7.09 -7.51 8.68
C TYR A 204 -6.54 -6.52 9.72
N ARG A 205 -6.43 -6.96 10.99
CA ARG A 205 -5.77 -6.22 12.07
C ARG A 205 -4.28 -6.52 12.18
N PHE A 206 -3.72 -7.32 11.26
CA PHE A 206 -2.28 -7.55 11.21
C PHE A 206 -1.49 -6.25 11.04
N GLY A 207 -2.07 -5.23 10.38
CA GLY A 207 -1.45 -3.92 10.16
C GLY A 207 -1.06 -3.19 11.45
N HIS A 208 -1.73 -3.46 12.57
CA HIS A 208 -1.36 -2.87 13.86
C HIS A 208 0.04 -3.30 14.35
N SER A 209 0.56 -4.44 13.88
CA SER A 209 1.93 -4.90 14.19
C SER A 209 2.97 -4.24 13.28
N MET A 210 2.58 -3.80 12.07
CA MET A 210 3.46 -3.16 11.10
C MET A 210 3.82 -1.71 11.42
N LEU A 211 2.98 -1.05 12.21
CA LEU A 211 3.21 0.35 12.59
C LEU A 211 4.49 0.50 13.41
N ARG A 212 5.20 1.60 13.19
CA ARG A 212 6.43 1.96 13.91
C ARG A 212 6.15 2.95 15.05
N GLN A 213 7.20 3.45 15.69
CA GLN A 213 7.10 4.51 16.70
C GLN A 213 7.11 5.91 16.07
N ASP A 214 7.46 5.97 14.80
CA ASP A 214 7.76 7.14 14.00
C ASP A 214 7.14 7.02 12.61
N ILE A 215 6.66 8.14 12.07
CA ILE A 215 6.23 8.33 10.69
C ILE A 215 7.36 9.09 10.02
N ALA A 216 8.02 8.46 9.05
CA ALA A 216 9.06 9.14 8.28
C ALA A 216 8.44 10.23 7.41
N VAL A 217 9.01 11.44 7.45
CA VAL A 217 8.53 12.59 6.66
C VAL A 217 9.74 13.30 6.08
N ILE A 218 9.72 13.55 4.78
CA ILE A 218 10.77 14.32 4.09
C ILE A 218 10.10 15.52 3.44
N GLY A 219 10.21 16.69 4.06
CA GLY A 219 9.72 17.94 3.48
C GLY A 219 10.74 18.58 2.55
N ILE A 220 10.33 19.63 1.84
CA ILE A 220 11.23 20.49 1.06
C ILE A 220 11.49 21.78 1.85
N ASP A 221 12.71 22.31 1.80
CA ASP A 221 13.08 23.61 2.38
C ASP A 221 12.88 24.78 1.41
N GLU A 222 13.21 26.01 1.84
CA GLU A 222 13.05 27.22 1.01
C GLU A 222 13.95 27.22 -0.24
N ASP A 223 15.01 26.40 -0.25
CA ASP A 223 15.97 26.27 -1.34
C ASP A 223 15.63 25.10 -2.28
N GLY A 224 14.50 24.40 -2.06
CA GLY A 224 14.08 23.25 -2.86
C GLY A 224 14.74 21.93 -2.47
N LYS A 225 15.47 21.87 -1.35
CA LYS A 225 16.20 20.67 -0.93
C LYS A 225 15.39 19.80 0.03
N PRO A 226 15.50 18.47 -0.04
CA PRO A 226 14.82 17.57 0.87
C PRO A 226 15.41 17.62 2.28
N VAL A 227 14.54 17.64 3.29
CA VAL A 227 14.89 17.70 4.71
C VAL A 227 14.04 16.72 5.50
N ILE A 228 14.70 15.89 6.31
CA ILE A 228 14.06 14.93 7.22
C ILE A 228 13.32 15.69 8.33
N LYS A 229 12.01 15.42 8.46
CA LYS A 229 11.08 16.02 9.42
C LYS A 229 10.24 14.95 10.14
N ASP A 230 10.85 13.80 10.45
CA ASP A 230 10.18 12.67 11.07
C ASP A 230 9.29 13.06 12.26
N VAL A 231 8.10 12.46 12.29
CA VAL A 231 7.06 12.72 13.27
C VAL A 231 6.91 11.49 14.16
N THR A 232 6.73 11.66 15.47
CA THR A 232 6.41 10.50 16.31
C THR A 232 5.01 10.00 15.98
N LEU A 233 4.77 8.69 15.99
CA LEU A 233 3.42 8.13 15.74
C LEU A 233 2.39 8.74 16.70
N PHE A 234 2.80 9.00 17.94
CA PHE A 234 1.96 9.66 18.94
C PHE A 234 1.51 11.06 18.50
N ASP A 235 2.42 11.89 17.99
CA ASP A 235 2.12 13.24 17.53
C ASP A 235 1.35 13.25 16.20
N GLY A 236 1.37 12.15 15.45
CA GLY A 236 0.67 11.98 14.19
C GLY A 236 -0.82 11.66 14.30
N PHE A 237 -1.33 11.29 15.49
CA PHE A 237 -2.74 10.94 15.67
C PHE A 237 -3.65 12.17 15.78
N LEU A 238 -4.75 12.17 15.02
CA LEU A 238 -5.82 13.18 15.10
C LEU A 238 -5.28 14.63 15.11
N ASN A 239 -4.25 14.89 14.29
CA ASN A 239 -3.49 16.13 14.32
C ASN A 239 -3.45 16.82 12.94
N PRO A 240 -4.56 17.45 12.51
CA PRO A 240 -4.59 18.16 11.24
C PRO A 240 -3.67 19.39 11.22
N VAL A 241 -3.35 19.95 12.39
CA VAL A 241 -2.42 21.09 12.50
C VAL A 241 -1.00 20.69 12.10
N MET A 242 -0.58 19.48 12.46
CA MET A 242 0.69 18.91 12.00
C MET A 242 0.68 18.73 10.49
N TYR A 243 -0.39 18.16 9.94
CA TYR A 243 -0.55 17.97 8.50
C TYR A 243 -0.44 19.30 7.73
N ASP A 244 -1.18 20.34 8.16
CA ASP A 244 -1.12 21.69 7.57
C ASP A 244 0.26 22.35 7.68
N SER A 245 1.08 21.95 8.67
CA SER A 245 2.41 22.50 8.86
C SER A 245 3.43 22.00 7.83
N LEU A 246 3.11 20.92 7.11
CA LEU A 246 3.95 20.33 6.09
C LEU A 246 3.79 21.01 4.72
N GLY A 247 2.73 21.79 4.52
CA GLY A 247 2.44 22.48 3.26
C GLY A 247 0.94 22.57 3.00
N ASP A 248 0.56 22.87 1.76
CA ASP A 248 -0.79 22.56 1.31
C ASP A 248 -1.02 21.04 1.23
N ALA A 249 -2.22 20.62 0.86
CA ALA A 249 -2.58 19.20 0.93
C ALA A 249 -1.72 18.31 0.01
N GLU A 250 -1.27 18.82 -1.14
CA GLU A 250 -0.42 18.10 -2.10
C GLU A 250 1.01 18.00 -1.58
N ALA A 251 1.60 19.11 -1.12
CA ALA A 251 2.94 19.13 -0.53
C ALA A 251 3.02 18.35 0.79
N ALA A 252 1.98 18.39 1.63
CA ALA A 252 1.91 17.62 2.86
C ALA A 252 1.83 16.11 2.58
N SER A 253 0.99 15.70 1.61
CA SER A 253 0.89 14.30 1.18
C SER A 253 2.21 13.81 0.60
N GLY A 254 2.80 14.58 -0.31
CA GLY A 254 4.06 14.22 -0.94
C GLY A 254 5.22 14.16 0.06
N ALA A 255 5.28 15.07 1.04
CA ALA A 255 6.30 15.00 2.09
C ALA A 255 6.20 13.73 2.96
N ILE A 256 4.98 13.32 3.31
CA ILE A 256 4.74 12.09 4.09
C ILE A 256 5.08 10.86 3.25
N ILE A 257 4.61 10.78 2.00
CA ILE A 257 4.85 9.62 1.14
C ILE A 257 6.33 9.51 0.74
N ARG A 258 6.99 10.63 0.46
CA ARG A 258 8.45 10.68 0.23
C ARG A 258 9.23 10.06 1.38
N GLY A 259 8.82 10.32 2.62
CA GLY A 259 9.42 9.74 3.82
C GLY A 259 9.07 8.27 4.02
N MET A 260 7.77 7.95 4.02
CA MET A 260 7.29 6.59 4.32
C MET A 260 7.67 5.55 3.27
N SER A 261 7.78 5.95 1.99
CA SER A 261 8.29 5.07 0.91
C SER A 261 9.74 4.64 1.10
N ARG A 262 10.49 5.33 1.98
CA ARG A 262 11.88 5.01 2.35
C ARG A 262 11.99 4.43 3.78
N GLN A 263 10.86 4.07 4.38
CA GLN A 263 10.80 3.57 5.75
C GLN A 263 10.29 2.13 5.77
N THR A 264 11.17 1.17 6.08
CA THR A 264 10.74 -0.22 6.28
C THR A 264 9.81 -0.34 7.49
N GLY A 265 8.60 -0.86 7.27
CA GLY A 265 7.63 -1.16 8.32
C GLY A 265 8.11 -2.20 9.34
N SER A 266 7.48 -2.24 10.51
CA SER A 266 7.70 -3.32 11.48
C SER A 266 7.25 -4.67 10.88
N GLU A 267 7.85 -5.77 11.31
CA GLU A 267 7.43 -7.10 10.87
C GLU A 267 6.01 -7.41 11.35
N ILE A 268 5.20 -8.10 10.53
CA ILE A 268 3.91 -8.64 10.97
C ILE A 268 4.16 -9.80 11.93
N ASP A 269 4.10 -9.55 13.23
CA ASP A 269 4.26 -10.57 14.27
C ASP A 269 3.50 -10.23 15.55
N GLU A 270 3.76 -10.95 16.64
CA GLU A 270 3.09 -10.74 17.92
C GLU A 270 3.53 -9.47 18.68
N PHE A 271 4.48 -8.69 18.14
CA PHE A 271 4.94 -7.46 18.75
C PHE A 271 4.17 -6.25 18.19
N VAL A 272 3.81 -5.36 19.11
CA VAL A 272 3.10 -4.11 18.83
C VAL A 272 3.87 -3.00 19.53
N THR A 273 4.01 -1.85 18.86
CA THR A 273 4.78 -0.72 19.37
C THR A 273 4.20 -0.16 20.66
N ASP A 274 5.07 0.46 21.45
CA ASP A 274 4.75 1.02 22.76
C ASP A 274 3.65 2.09 22.69
N VAL A 275 3.70 2.98 21.68
CA VAL A 275 2.67 4.00 21.44
C VAL A 275 1.29 3.37 21.29
N LEU A 276 1.15 2.29 20.51
CA LEU A 276 -0.13 1.61 20.32
C LEU A 276 -0.57 0.80 21.54
N ARG A 277 0.37 0.28 22.33
CA ARG A 277 0.08 -0.54 23.51
C ARG A 277 -0.21 0.27 24.76
N ASN A 278 0.31 1.48 24.89
CA ASN A 278 0.21 2.25 26.13
C ASN A 278 -0.30 3.69 25.96
N GLN A 279 -0.31 4.24 24.74
CA GLN A 279 -0.58 5.66 24.48
C GLN A 279 -1.47 5.90 23.23
N LEU A 280 -2.30 4.92 22.87
CA LEU A 280 -3.12 4.98 21.66
C LEU A 280 -4.01 6.24 21.66
N LEU A 281 -3.94 7.03 20.59
CA LEU A 281 -4.70 8.29 20.40
C LEU A 281 -4.52 9.31 21.55
N GLY A 282 -3.33 9.42 22.13
CA GLY A 282 -3.06 10.43 23.16
C GLY A 282 -3.50 10.06 24.59
N ILE A 283 -4.10 8.88 24.77
CA ILE A 283 -4.69 8.41 26.03
C ILE A 283 -4.09 7.07 26.45
N PRO A 284 -4.14 6.71 27.75
CA PRO A 284 -3.55 5.45 28.25
C PRO A 284 -4.38 4.22 27.85
N LEU A 285 -4.44 3.96 26.54
CA LEU A 285 -5.14 2.86 25.90
C LEU A 285 -4.16 1.89 25.25
N ASP A 286 -4.60 0.63 25.21
CA ASP A 286 -3.87 -0.50 24.64
C ASP A 286 -4.65 -1.10 23.47
N LEU A 287 -4.18 -0.83 22.24
CA LEU A 287 -4.78 -1.33 21.01
C LEU A 287 -4.76 -2.86 20.93
N ALA A 288 -3.69 -3.51 21.39
CA ALA A 288 -3.59 -4.96 21.36
C ALA A 288 -4.63 -5.59 22.30
N THR A 289 -4.79 -5.04 23.50
CA THR A 289 -5.85 -5.46 24.42
C THR A 289 -7.24 -5.21 23.83
N ILE A 290 -7.47 -4.08 23.16
CA ILE A 290 -8.74 -3.77 22.47
C ILE A 290 -9.03 -4.79 21.36
N ASN A 291 -8.02 -5.22 20.59
CA ASN A 291 -8.18 -6.24 19.55
C ASN A 291 -8.60 -7.58 20.14
N ILE A 292 -7.92 -8.04 21.19
CA ILE A 292 -8.27 -9.29 21.89
C ILE A 292 -9.68 -9.19 22.48
N ALA A 293 -9.98 -8.09 23.16
CA ALA A 293 -11.30 -7.87 23.76
C ALA A 293 -12.40 -7.85 22.70
N ARG A 294 -12.16 -7.20 21.54
CA ARG A 294 -13.13 -7.18 20.44
C ARG A 294 -13.35 -8.57 19.85
N GLY A 295 -12.29 -9.33 19.61
CA GLY A 295 -12.41 -10.72 19.13
C GLY A 295 -13.26 -11.57 20.07
N ARG A 296 -13.06 -11.46 21.38
CA ARG A 296 -13.85 -12.17 22.39
C ARG A 296 -15.31 -11.68 22.48
N ASP A 297 -15.53 -10.37 22.36
CA ASP A 297 -16.86 -9.73 22.39
C ASP A 297 -17.76 -10.24 21.26
N VAL A 298 -17.21 -10.34 20.05
CA VAL A 298 -17.95 -10.84 18.87
C VAL A 298 -17.95 -12.37 18.76
N GLY A 299 -17.34 -13.07 19.72
CA GLY A 299 -17.32 -14.54 19.79
C GLY A 299 -16.40 -15.21 18.78
N MET A 300 -15.27 -14.59 18.43
CA MET A 300 -14.27 -15.21 17.56
C MET A 300 -13.74 -16.53 18.15
N PRO A 301 -13.54 -17.56 17.32
CA PRO A 301 -12.97 -18.82 17.76
C PRO A 301 -11.51 -18.64 18.24
N SER A 302 -10.99 -19.64 18.96
CA SER A 302 -9.55 -19.74 19.18
C SER A 302 -8.82 -20.11 17.89
N LEU A 303 -7.51 -19.86 17.81
CA LEU A 303 -6.68 -20.22 16.65
C LEU A 303 -6.90 -21.68 16.24
N GLN A 304 -6.83 -22.60 17.20
CA GLN A 304 -6.94 -24.03 16.96
C GLN A 304 -8.34 -24.44 16.45
N THR A 305 -9.38 -23.75 16.92
CA THR A 305 -10.76 -23.98 16.45
C THR A 305 -10.93 -23.49 15.01
N ALA A 306 -10.38 -22.31 14.68
CA ALA A 306 -10.37 -21.79 13.31
C ALA A 306 -9.62 -22.75 12.37
N ARG A 307 -8.39 -23.14 12.73
CA ARG A 307 -7.57 -24.13 12.00
C ARG A 307 -8.30 -25.44 11.77
N SER A 308 -8.96 -26.00 12.78
CA SER A 308 -9.73 -27.25 12.64
C SER A 308 -10.86 -27.08 11.63
N THR A 309 -11.59 -25.97 11.71
CA THR A 309 -12.71 -25.68 10.80
C THR A 309 -12.23 -25.55 9.37
N PHE A 310 -11.13 -24.82 9.14
CA PHE A 310 -10.59 -24.63 7.80
C PHE A 310 -10.02 -25.94 7.23
N TYR A 311 -9.31 -26.72 8.06
CA TYR A 311 -8.80 -28.03 7.65
C TYR A 311 -9.91 -29.01 7.29
N GLU A 312 -11.02 -29.02 8.05
CA GLU A 312 -12.18 -29.87 7.74
C GLU A 312 -12.86 -29.46 6.43
N ALA A 313 -12.83 -28.17 6.08
CA ALA A 313 -13.40 -27.65 4.84
C ALA A 313 -12.52 -27.94 3.61
N THR A 314 -11.20 -27.81 3.72
CA THR A 314 -10.28 -27.85 2.57
C THR A 314 -9.46 -29.13 2.45
N GLY A 315 -9.19 -29.80 3.57
CA GLY A 315 -8.21 -30.88 3.65
C GLY A 315 -6.75 -30.40 3.56
N ASP A 316 -6.49 -29.08 3.59
CA ASP A 316 -5.15 -28.53 3.47
C ASP A 316 -4.30 -28.78 4.73
N THR A 317 -3.23 -29.55 4.56
CA THR A 317 -2.31 -29.91 5.63
C THR A 317 -1.65 -28.72 6.32
N LEU A 318 -1.56 -27.55 5.67
CA LEU A 318 -1.01 -26.32 6.25
C LEU A 318 -1.91 -25.74 7.34
N LEU A 319 -3.22 -26.03 7.29
CA LEU A 319 -4.22 -25.56 8.25
C LEU A 319 -4.50 -26.58 9.36
N LYS A 320 -3.76 -27.70 9.39
CA LYS A 320 -3.94 -28.73 10.41
C LYS A 320 -3.71 -28.16 11.82
N PRO A 321 -4.61 -28.40 12.79
CA PRO A 321 -4.42 -27.95 14.17
C PRO A 321 -3.11 -28.46 14.76
N TYR A 322 -2.43 -27.60 15.53
CA TYR A 322 -1.20 -27.98 16.21
C TYR A 322 -1.48 -29.02 17.29
N THR A 323 -0.60 -30.01 17.42
CA THR A 323 -0.82 -31.17 18.28
C THR A 323 -0.29 -30.98 19.71
N SER A 324 0.63 -30.04 19.90
CA SER A 324 1.29 -29.77 21.18
C SER A 324 1.97 -28.39 21.19
N TRP A 325 2.38 -27.91 22.36
CA TRP A 325 3.19 -26.68 22.47
C TRP A 325 4.50 -26.77 21.69
N ALA A 326 5.12 -27.95 21.66
CA ALA A 326 6.33 -28.19 20.87
C ALA A 326 6.08 -28.07 19.36
N ASP A 327 4.95 -28.59 18.87
CA ASP A 327 4.53 -28.47 17.48
C ASP A 327 4.22 -27.01 17.10
N PHE A 328 3.49 -26.28 17.96
CA PHE A 328 3.24 -24.86 17.76
C PHE A 328 4.55 -24.05 17.73
N ALA A 329 5.49 -24.33 18.64
CA ALA A 329 6.78 -23.62 18.69
C ALA A 329 7.62 -23.78 17.42
N LEU A 330 7.53 -24.92 16.72
CA LEU A 330 8.20 -25.14 15.43
C LEU A 330 7.56 -24.36 14.27
N ASN A 331 6.36 -23.81 14.49
CA ASN A 331 5.59 -23.07 13.51
C ASN A 331 5.41 -21.59 13.88
N LEU A 332 6.16 -21.09 14.87
CA LEU A 332 6.22 -19.67 15.21
C LEU A 332 7.27 -18.92 14.37
N LYS A 333 6.99 -17.67 14.00
CA LYS A 333 8.01 -16.73 13.46
C LYS A 333 9.14 -16.54 14.44
N ASN A 334 8.77 -16.30 15.71
CA ASN A 334 9.67 -16.08 16.83
C ASN A 334 9.56 -17.24 17.84
N PRO A 335 10.37 -18.32 17.74
CA PRO A 335 10.24 -19.47 18.63
C PRO A 335 10.37 -19.14 20.12
N ALA A 336 11.08 -18.06 20.48
CA ALA A 336 11.20 -17.58 21.86
C ALA A 336 9.85 -17.15 22.47
N SER A 337 8.90 -16.72 21.65
CA SER A 337 7.59 -16.24 22.08
C SER A 337 6.69 -17.34 22.65
N ILE A 338 7.06 -18.61 22.45
CA ILE A 338 6.41 -19.75 23.12
C ILE A 338 6.36 -19.57 24.65
N ILE A 339 7.37 -18.90 25.24
CA ILE A 339 7.42 -18.60 26.67
C ILE A 339 6.28 -17.66 27.06
N ASN A 340 6.02 -16.62 26.25
CA ASN A 340 4.95 -15.66 26.51
C ASN A 340 3.58 -16.30 26.28
N PHE A 341 3.41 -17.13 25.25
CA PHE A 341 2.18 -17.87 25.03
C PHE A 341 1.87 -18.84 26.18
N ILE A 342 2.85 -19.62 26.66
CA ILE A 342 2.66 -20.51 27.82
C ILE A 342 2.40 -19.71 29.10
N ALA A 343 3.04 -18.55 29.28
CA ALA A 343 2.78 -17.68 30.43
C ALA A 343 1.34 -17.11 30.43
N ALA A 344 0.77 -16.84 29.25
CA ALA A 344 -0.55 -16.24 29.09
C ALA A 344 -1.70 -17.29 29.07
N TYR A 345 -1.51 -18.39 28.35
CA TYR A 345 -2.57 -19.38 28.07
C TYR A 345 -2.33 -20.74 28.75
N GLY A 346 -1.12 -21.01 29.24
CA GLY A 346 -0.74 -22.31 29.77
C GLY A 346 -1.56 -22.74 30.99
N THR A 347 -1.94 -24.01 31.04
CA THR A 347 -2.73 -24.58 32.15
C THR A 347 -1.89 -25.36 33.18
N HIS A 348 -0.56 -25.39 33.01
CA HIS A 348 0.33 -26.05 33.97
C HIS A 348 0.33 -25.32 35.33
N GLU A 349 0.38 -26.06 36.45
CA GLU A 349 0.25 -25.51 37.81
C GLU A 349 1.22 -24.34 38.11
N SER A 350 2.44 -24.40 37.55
CA SER A 350 3.46 -23.36 37.69
C SER A 350 3.11 -22.04 37.00
N VAL A 351 2.20 -22.04 36.00
CA VAL A 351 1.77 -20.84 35.26
C VAL A 351 0.31 -20.46 35.49
N LEU A 352 -0.45 -21.24 36.28
CA LEU A 352 -1.80 -20.83 36.68
C LEU A 352 -1.76 -19.55 37.53
N ASN A 353 -2.47 -18.51 37.09
CA ASN A 353 -2.74 -17.29 37.84
C ASN A 353 -4.18 -17.33 38.37
N THR A 354 -4.37 -17.31 39.69
CA THR A 354 -5.71 -17.42 40.29
C THR A 354 -5.91 -16.33 41.34
N PRO A 355 -7.16 -15.91 41.64
CA PRO A 355 -7.41 -14.92 42.70
C PRO A 355 -6.85 -15.33 44.07
N THR A 356 -6.73 -16.63 44.31
CA THR A 356 -6.18 -17.21 45.55
C THR A 356 -4.66 -17.35 45.55
N ALA A 357 -4.00 -17.25 44.40
CA ALA A 357 -2.56 -17.32 44.23
C ALA A 357 -2.14 -16.42 43.04
N PRO A 358 -2.20 -15.09 43.19
CA PRO A 358 -1.88 -14.17 42.12
C PRO A 358 -0.38 -14.20 41.81
N LYS A 359 -0.03 -14.17 40.52
CA LYS A 359 1.33 -14.10 40.02
C LYS A 359 1.55 -12.82 39.22
N THR A 360 2.73 -12.22 39.34
CA THR A 360 3.13 -11.12 38.45
C THR A 360 3.51 -11.66 37.07
N VAL A 361 3.55 -10.78 36.05
CA VAL A 361 3.94 -11.16 34.69
C VAL A 361 5.35 -11.76 34.67
N GLU A 362 6.27 -11.22 35.47
CA GLU A 362 7.64 -11.73 35.60
C GLU A 362 7.66 -13.13 36.20
N GLN A 363 6.80 -13.41 37.19
CA GLN A 363 6.69 -14.74 37.79
C GLN A 363 6.12 -15.77 36.79
N LEU A 364 5.12 -15.37 36.01
CA LEU A 364 4.55 -16.21 34.95
C LEU A 364 5.58 -16.52 33.87
N ARG A 365 6.30 -15.50 33.37
CA ARG A 365 7.38 -15.69 32.39
C ARG A 365 8.53 -16.51 32.93
N ALA A 366 8.92 -16.35 34.19
CA ALA A 366 9.96 -17.17 34.82
C ALA A 366 9.54 -18.65 34.90
N ALA A 367 8.29 -18.92 35.29
CA ALA A 367 7.74 -20.27 35.33
C ALA A 367 7.64 -20.89 33.94
N ALA A 368 7.16 -20.14 32.94
CA ALA A 368 7.10 -20.58 31.55
C ALA A 368 8.50 -20.83 30.97
N THR A 369 9.48 -19.99 31.29
CA THR A 369 10.89 -20.19 30.90
C THR A 369 11.42 -21.52 31.41
N LEU A 370 11.18 -21.86 32.69
CA LEU A 370 11.54 -23.16 33.26
C LEU A 370 10.80 -24.32 32.59
N LEU A 371 9.52 -24.11 32.23
CA LEU A 371 8.73 -25.07 31.48
C LEU A 371 9.20 -25.27 30.05
N VAL A 372 9.92 -24.34 29.43
CA VAL A 372 10.38 -24.42 28.03
C VAL A 372 11.84 -24.86 27.95
N LEU A 373 12.73 -24.15 28.65
CA LEU A 373 14.18 -24.35 28.59
C LEU A 373 14.67 -25.39 29.60
N GLY A 374 13.90 -25.69 30.64
CA GLY A 374 14.33 -26.56 31.74
C GLY A 374 15.34 -25.87 32.67
N GLY A 375 16.12 -26.67 33.42
CA GLY A 375 17.12 -26.17 34.35
C GLY A 375 16.79 -26.48 35.82
N ALA A 376 17.54 -25.85 36.73
CA ALA A 376 17.34 -26.04 38.17
C ALA A 376 15.97 -25.49 38.59
N GLY A 377 15.14 -26.35 39.19
CA GLY A 377 13.77 -26.00 39.61
C GLY A 377 12.70 -26.19 38.52
N ALA A 378 13.04 -26.73 37.35
CA ALA A 378 12.06 -27.08 36.34
C ALA A 378 11.15 -28.25 36.80
N PRO A 379 9.82 -28.18 36.55
CA PRO A 379 8.91 -29.29 36.83
C PRO A 379 9.31 -30.57 36.11
N ALA A 380 9.11 -31.73 36.77
CA ALA A 380 9.53 -33.02 36.22
C ALA A 380 8.69 -33.46 35.01
N ASP A 381 7.42 -33.03 34.97
CA ASP A 381 6.44 -33.28 33.93
C ASP A 381 6.44 -32.24 32.80
N ARG A 382 7.43 -31.32 32.76
CA ARG A 382 7.51 -30.26 31.73
C ARG A 382 7.48 -30.81 30.30
N LEU A 383 8.10 -31.96 30.04
CA LEU A 383 8.11 -32.56 28.70
C LEU A 383 6.77 -33.20 28.36
N ASP A 384 6.06 -33.70 29.38
CA ASP A 384 4.70 -34.21 29.21
C ASP A 384 3.76 -33.06 28.83
N PHE A 385 3.90 -31.91 29.51
CA PHE A 385 3.19 -30.67 29.18
C PHE A 385 3.48 -30.17 27.77
N LEU A 386 4.76 -30.02 27.41
CA LEU A 386 5.15 -29.47 26.10
C LEU A 386 4.75 -30.35 24.91
N ASN A 387 4.75 -31.67 25.07
CA ASN A 387 4.47 -32.61 24.00
C ASN A 387 3.03 -33.16 24.05
N ALA A 388 2.17 -32.61 24.91
CA ALA A 388 0.80 -33.10 25.14
C ALA A 388 0.74 -34.62 25.43
N THR A 389 1.64 -35.10 26.29
CA THR A 389 1.68 -36.49 26.75
C THR A 389 1.40 -36.58 28.25
N GLY A 390 1.48 -37.78 28.83
CA GLY A 390 1.25 -37.98 30.27
C GLY A 390 -0.14 -37.51 30.72
N ALA A 391 -0.20 -36.63 31.72
CA ALA A 391 -1.45 -36.05 32.22
C ALA A 391 -2.13 -35.08 31.23
N TYR A 392 -1.40 -34.63 30.21
CA TYR A 392 -1.89 -33.72 29.16
C TYR A 392 -2.33 -34.47 27.90
N ALA A 393 -2.13 -35.80 27.86
CA ALA A 393 -2.62 -36.64 26.78
C ALA A 393 -4.15 -36.70 26.80
N GLY A 394 -4.79 -36.19 25.75
CA GLY A 394 -6.25 -36.12 25.67
C GLY A 394 -6.89 -35.02 26.54
N ASP A 395 -6.09 -34.07 27.06
CA ASP A 395 -6.60 -32.83 27.61
C ASP A 395 -7.30 -32.04 26.49
N ALA A 396 -8.58 -31.69 26.71
CA ALA A 396 -9.36 -30.90 25.76
C ALA A 396 -8.73 -29.52 25.49
N LYS A 397 -7.92 -29.00 26.42
CA LYS A 397 -7.19 -27.73 26.25
C LYS A 397 -5.78 -27.88 25.68
N LEU A 398 -5.26 -29.11 25.58
CA LEU A 398 -3.86 -29.40 25.21
C LEU A 398 -2.86 -28.53 26.01
N GLY A 399 -3.02 -28.47 27.33
CA GLY A 399 -2.15 -27.65 28.17
C GLY A 399 -2.38 -26.14 28.02
N GLY A 400 -3.51 -25.70 27.44
CA GLY A 400 -3.85 -24.30 27.18
C GLY A 400 -3.67 -23.85 25.73
N LEU A 401 -3.08 -24.70 24.88
CA LEU A 401 -2.87 -24.40 23.45
C LEU A 401 -4.18 -24.10 22.71
N ASN A 402 -5.28 -24.79 23.06
CA ASN A 402 -6.57 -24.59 22.41
C ASN A 402 -7.28 -23.29 22.83
N ASP A 403 -6.75 -22.57 23.82
CA ASP A 403 -7.31 -21.31 24.32
C ASP A 403 -6.63 -20.07 23.69
N ILE A 404 -5.64 -20.23 22.81
CA ILE A 404 -4.95 -19.11 22.15
C ILE A 404 -5.94 -18.31 21.28
N ASP A 405 -6.03 -17.01 21.52
CA ASP A 405 -6.85 -16.10 20.72
C ASP A 405 -6.39 -16.12 19.26
N PHE A 406 -7.34 -16.16 18.32
CA PHE A 406 -7.03 -16.27 16.90
C PHE A 406 -6.13 -15.12 16.40
N TRP A 407 -6.30 -13.90 16.90
CA TRP A 407 -5.48 -12.76 16.47
C TRP A 407 -4.00 -12.93 16.85
N MET A 408 -3.70 -13.14 18.13
CA MET A 408 -2.32 -13.31 18.60
C MET A 408 -1.68 -14.57 18.05
N GLY A 409 -2.46 -15.66 17.98
CA GLY A 409 -1.99 -16.92 17.43
C GLY A 409 -1.61 -16.81 15.96
N GLY A 410 -2.47 -16.21 15.13
CA GLY A 410 -2.26 -16.06 13.69
C GLY A 410 -1.16 -15.06 13.32
N LEU A 411 -1.00 -13.97 14.09
CA LEU A 411 0.15 -13.06 13.96
C LEU A 411 1.48 -13.80 14.14
N ALA A 412 1.55 -14.69 15.13
CA ALA A 412 2.78 -15.38 15.50
C ALA A 412 3.15 -16.57 14.59
N GLU A 413 2.24 -17.04 13.74
CA GLU A 413 2.52 -18.14 12.81
C GLU A 413 3.58 -17.75 11.79
N LYS A 414 4.53 -18.66 11.52
CA LYS A 414 5.59 -18.46 10.53
C LYS A 414 5.01 -18.12 9.15
N LYS A 415 5.72 -17.27 8.41
CA LYS A 415 5.40 -16.91 7.03
C LYS A 415 5.41 -18.16 6.13
N MET A 416 4.59 -18.13 5.10
CA MET A 416 4.58 -19.17 4.06
C MET A 416 5.89 -19.14 3.27
N ALA A 417 6.30 -20.29 2.73
CA ALA A 417 7.61 -20.43 2.10
C ALA A 417 7.75 -19.73 0.74
N PHE A 418 6.64 -19.38 0.09
CA PHE A 418 6.58 -18.81 -1.26
C PHE A 418 6.19 -17.32 -1.23
N GLY A 419 6.88 -16.51 -0.43
CA GLY A 419 6.87 -15.05 -0.57
C GLY A 419 5.79 -14.26 0.19
N GLY A 420 4.67 -14.88 0.58
CA GLY A 420 3.62 -14.15 1.32
C GLY A 420 4.03 -13.62 2.70
N MET A 421 3.42 -12.53 3.15
CA MET A 421 3.72 -11.89 4.44
C MET A 421 3.00 -12.53 5.64
N LEU A 422 1.96 -13.34 5.37
CA LEU A 422 1.07 -13.90 6.38
C LEU A 422 1.43 -15.34 6.76
N GLY A 423 1.04 -15.75 7.97
CA GLY A 423 1.08 -17.15 8.37
C GLY A 423 -0.14 -17.91 7.83
N SER A 424 -0.05 -19.24 7.76
CA SER A 424 -1.04 -20.10 7.08
C SER A 424 -2.51 -19.80 7.39
N THR A 425 -2.87 -19.54 8.65
CA THR A 425 -4.27 -19.31 9.03
C THR A 425 -4.75 -17.92 8.62
N PHE A 426 -3.89 -16.91 8.68
CA PHE A 426 -4.21 -15.56 8.21
C PHE A 426 -4.26 -15.51 6.68
N ALA A 427 -3.29 -16.16 6.03
CA ALA A 427 -3.22 -16.25 4.57
C ALA A 427 -4.52 -16.83 3.99
N PHE A 428 -5.01 -17.96 4.54
CA PHE A 428 -6.26 -18.58 4.09
C PHE A 428 -7.49 -17.67 4.22
N THR A 429 -7.69 -17.05 5.38
CA THR A 429 -8.85 -16.15 5.59
C THR A 429 -8.73 -14.89 4.74
N PHE A 430 -7.52 -14.35 4.58
CA PHE A 430 -7.26 -13.17 3.75
C PHE A 430 -7.57 -13.48 2.29
N GLN A 431 -6.94 -14.52 1.73
CA GLN A 431 -7.15 -15.01 0.38
C GLN A 431 -8.63 -15.24 0.08
N MET A 432 -9.31 -16.06 0.88
CA MET A 432 -10.72 -16.39 0.65
C MET A 432 -11.62 -15.16 0.72
N THR A 433 -11.29 -14.14 1.52
CA THR A 433 -12.08 -12.90 1.55
C THR A 433 -11.80 -12.05 0.30
N MET A 434 -10.53 -11.92 -0.10
CA MET A 434 -10.13 -11.16 -1.29
C MET A 434 -10.75 -11.77 -2.56
N GLU A 435 -10.65 -13.09 -2.75
CA GLU A 435 -11.25 -13.81 -3.87
C GLU A 435 -12.78 -13.67 -3.89
N ASN A 436 -13.45 -13.81 -2.75
CA ASN A 436 -14.90 -13.60 -2.69
C ASN A 436 -15.33 -12.16 -3.03
N LEU A 437 -14.50 -11.15 -2.70
CA LEU A 437 -14.77 -9.75 -3.05
C LEU A 437 -14.57 -9.52 -4.55
N GLN A 438 -13.52 -10.09 -5.12
CA GLN A 438 -13.18 -10.01 -6.54
C GLN A 438 -14.22 -10.74 -7.40
N ASP A 439 -14.45 -12.03 -7.12
CA ASP A 439 -15.27 -12.89 -7.94
C ASP A 439 -16.77 -12.60 -7.83
N ALA A 440 -17.24 -12.01 -6.73
CA ALA A 440 -18.66 -11.73 -6.54
C ALA A 440 -19.04 -10.26 -6.82
N ASP A 441 -18.07 -9.38 -7.09
CA ASP A 441 -18.36 -7.99 -7.42
C ASP A 441 -18.70 -7.84 -8.91
N ARG A 442 -19.99 -7.59 -9.19
CA ARG A 442 -20.49 -7.27 -10.53
C ARG A 442 -19.87 -5.99 -11.12
N PHE A 443 -19.26 -5.16 -10.28
CA PHE A 443 -18.59 -3.93 -10.68
C PHE A 443 -17.06 -4.01 -10.56
N TYR A 444 -16.50 -5.22 -10.44
CA TYR A 444 -15.06 -5.42 -10.44
C TYR A 444 -14.41 -4.90 -11.73
N TYR A 445 -13.27 -4.22 -11.58
CA TYR A 445 -12.67 -3.41 -12.65
C TYR A 445 -12.46 -4.18 -13.96
N LEU A 446 -11.83 -5.36 -13.94
CA LEU A 446 -11.58 -6.18 -15.14
C LEU A 446 -12.85 -6.47 -15.95
N SER A 447 -13.97 -6.75 -15.25
CA SER A 447 -15.25 -7.01 -15.92
C SER A 447 -15.92 -5.73 -16.44
N ARG A 448 -15.65 -4.60 -15.81
CA ARG A 448 -16.35 -3.32 -16.03
C ARG A 448 -15.65 -2.44 -17.05
N THR A 449 -14.33 -2.56 -17.19
CA THR A 449 -13.52 -1.81 -18.15
C THR A 449 -13.12 -2.62 -19.37
N GLN A 450 -13.56 -3.88 -19.45
CA GLN A 450 -13.25 -4.76 -20.56
C GLN A 450 -13.49 -4.12 -21.93
N GLY A 451 -12.46 -4.13 -22.77
CA GLY A 451 -12.51 -3.61 -24.13
C GLY A 451 -12.44 -2.09 -24.23
N LEU A 452 -12.33 -1.37 -23.12
CA LEU A 452 -12.05 0.06 -23.10
C LEU A 452 -10.53 0.27 -23.02
N ASN A 453 -10.00 1.36 -23.59
CA ASN A 453 -8.61 1.75 -23.33
C ASN A 453 -8.30 1.83 -21.84
N LEU A 454 -9.30 2.28 -21.07
CA LEU A 454 -9.18 2.41 -19.63
C LEU A 454 -8.72 1.11 -18.94
N LEU A 455 -9.02 -0.07 -19.49
CA LEU A 455 -8.46 -1.31 -18.93
C LEU A 455 -6.93 -1.32 -19.03
N ASN A 456 -6.37 -1.04 -20.21
CA ASN A 456 -4.91 -1.03 -20.39
C ASN A 456 -4.27 0.09 -19.55
N GLU A 457 -4.89 1.27 -19.51
CA GLU A 457 -4.45 2.38 -18.67
C GLU A 457 -4.49 2.03 -17.18
N LEU A 458 -5.42 1.17 -16.75
CA LEU A 458 -5.45 0.68 -15.37
C LEU A 458 -4.30 -0.30 -15.10
N GLU A 459 -4.07 -1.27 -15.99
CA GLU A 459 -2.94 -2.23 -15.88
C GLU A 459 -1.58 -1.52 -15.89
N ASN A 460 -1.47 -0.43 -16.65
CA ASN A 460 -0.31 0.44 -16.70
C ASN A 460 -0.06 1.20 -15.39
N ASN A 461 -1.12 1.54 -14.65
CA ASN A 461 -1.05 2.52 -13.58
C ASN A 461 -0.62 1.89 -12.26
N THR A 462 0.44 2.45 -11.68
CA THR A 462 0.95 2.06 -10.36
C THR A 462 0.52 3.03 -9.26
N PHE A 463 0.57 2.60 -8.00
CA PHE A 463 0.32 3.50 -6.87
C PHE A 463 1.39 4.58 -6.78
N ALA A 464 2.61 4.30 -7.24
CA ALA A 464 3.69 5.28 -7.33
C ALA A 464 3.33 6.40 -8.33
N GLU A 465 2.91 6.08 -9.55
CA GLU A 465 2.46 7.07 -10.54
C GLU A 465 1.23 7.86 -10.06
N LEU A 466 0.27 7.17 -9.42
CA LEU A 466 -0.90 7.84 -8.84
C LEU A 466 -0.48 8.88 -7.81
N VAL A 467 0.49 8.57 -6.94
CA VAL A 467 1.03 9.52 -5.96
C VAL A 467 1.76 10.67 -6.65
N MET A 468 2.65 10.36 -7.60
CA MET A 468 3.42 11.37 -8.34
C MET A 468 2.46 12.37 -9.00
N ARG A 469 1.43 11.89 -9.69
CA ARG A 469 0.44 12.70 -10.42
C ARG A 469 -0.44 13.60 -9.52
N ASN A 470 -0.55 13.29 -8.23
CA ASN A 470 -1.51 13.92 -7.31
C ASN A 470 -0.87 14.61 -6.10
N THR A 471 0.45 14.77 -6.10
CA THR A 471 1.21 15.44 -5.03
C THR A 471 2.37 16.25 -5.63
N ASP A 472 3.11 16.98 -4.78
CA ASP A 472 4.33 17.71 -5.20
C ASP A 472 5.45 16.78 -5.74
N LEU A 473 5.29 15.46 -5.64
CA LEU A 473 6.23 14.48 -6.17
C LEU A 473 6.22 14.41 -7.70
N GLY A 474 5.16 14.84 -8.37
CA GLY A 474 5.11 14.94 -9.83
C GLY A 474 5.67 16.25 -10.38
N ASP A 475 5.98 17.23 -9.52
CA ASP A 475 6.47 18.53 -9.97
C ASP A 475 7.94 18.46 -10.44
N PRO A 476 8.35 19.32 -11.38
CA PRO A 476 9.74 19.44 -11.80
C PRO A 476 10.70 19.63 -10.62
N GLY A 477 11.77 18.82 -10.59
CA GLY A 477 12.77 18.86 -9.51
C GLY A 477 12.35 18.15 -8.23
N SER A 478 11.38 17.24 -8.30
CA SER A 478 11.05 16.31 -7.21
C SER A 478 12.00 15.10 -7.15
N THR A 479 11.97 14.38 -6.03
CA THR A 479 12.71 13.12 -5.85
C THR A 479 11.94 11.94 -6.42
N ALA A 480 12.63 10.96 -7.00
CA ALA A 480 12.04 9.71 -7.43
C ALA A 480 11.43 8.89 -6.27
N LEU A 481 10.51 8.00 -6.60
CA LEU A 481 9.88 7.05 -5.68
C LEU A 481 10.24 5.60 -6.03
N PRO A 482 10.14 4.66 -5.08
CA PRO A 482 10.09 3.25 -5.45
C PRO A 482 8.95 2.99 -6.44
N GLY A 483 9.20 2.21 -7.50
CA GLY A 483 8.15 1.86 -8.47
C GLY A 483 7.05 0.96 -7.89
N ASN A 484 7.28 0.35 -6.72
CA ASN A 484 6.23 -0.28 -5.90
C ASN A 484 6.35 0.23 -4.46
N LEU A 485 5.39 1.05 -4.03
CA LEU A 485 5.39 1.70 -2.72
C LEU A 485 5.14 0.73 -1.54
N PHE A 486 4.66 -0.48 -1.81
CA PHE A 486 4.47 -1.52 -0.80
C PHE A 486 5.71 -2.42 -0.61
N SER A 487 6.71 -2.30 -1.50
CA SER A 487 7.95 -3.06 -1.40
C SER A 487 8.84 -2.53 -0.26
N ALA A 488 9.54 -3.44 0.41
CA ALA A 488 10.22 -3.18 1.68
C ALA A 488 11.75 -3.14 1.57
N PHE A 489 12.27 -2.78 0.39
CA PHE A 489 13.72 -2.74 0.17
C PHE A 489 14.26 -1.37 0.60
N ASP A 490 15.28 -1.38 1.46
CA ASP A 490 16.09 -0.20 1.78
C ASP A 490 16.96 0.13 0.56
N MET A 491 16.33 0.63 -0.50
CA MET A 491 16.96 0.97 -1.76
C MET A 491 17.53 2.38 -1.68
N PRO A 492 18.85 2.56 -1.91
CA PRO A 492 19.41 3.88 -2.03
C PRO A 492 18.74 4.64 -3.19
N THR A 493 18.32 5.88 -2.93
CA THR A 493 17.86 6.80 -3.98
C THR A 493 19.06 7.52 -4.58
N LEU A 494 19.17 7.47 -5.90
CA LEU A 494 20.14 8.19 -6.71
C LEU A 494 19.42 9.20 -7.59
N GLU A 495 19.74 10.48 -7.45
CA GLU A 495 19.12 11.54 -8.25
C GLU A 495 20.15 12.11 -9.22
N MET A 496 19.83 12.29 -10.50
CA MET A 496 20.72 12.96 -11.48
C MET A 496 21.14 14.35 -11.00
N ASP A 497 20.23 15.07 -10.35
CA ASP A 497 20.55 16.26 -9.57
C ASP A 497 20.91 15.88 -8.12
N PRO A 498 22.21 15.91 -7.74
CA PRO A 498 22.64 15.52 -6.41
C PRO A 498 22.15 16.47 -5.30
N THR A 499 21.60 17.64 -5.63
CA THR A 499 20.99 18.53 -4.63
C THR A 499 19.68 18.00 -4.06
N LEU A 500 19.01 17.10 -4.80
CA LEU A 500 17.78 16.39 -4.41
C LEU A 500 18.06 15.07 -3.69
N GLN A 501 19.32 14.61 -3.65
CA GLN A 501 19.66 13.32 -3.05
C GLN A 501 19.85 13.44 -1.53
N LEU A 502 19.23 12.53 -0.79
CA LEU A 502 19.50 12.36 0.65
C LEU A 502 20.61 11.34 0.88
N GLY A 503 21.74 11.81 1.40
CA GLY A 503 22.89 10.96 1.70
C GLY A 503 23.91 10.93 0.56
N ALA A 504 25.04 10.29 0.83
CA ALA A 504 26.12 10.16 -0.14
C ALA A 504 25.87 8.97 -1.06
N ASP A 505 26.44 9.02 -2.28
CA ASP A 505 26.45 7.88 -3.18
C ASP A 505 27.03 6.64 -2.46
N PRO A 506 26.39 5.48 -2.62
CA PRO A 506 26.84 4.26 -1.96
C PRO A 506 28.14 3.76 -2.60
N VAL A 507 28.90 2.96 -1.85
CA VAL A 507 30.23 2.49 -2.23
C VAL A 507 30.32 0.98 -2.14
N HIS A 508 31.20 0.38 -2.93
CA HIS A 508 31.44 -1.06 -2.83
C HIS A 508 31.97 -1.45 -1.45
N ASP A 509 31.32 -2.43 -0.83
CA ASP A 509 31.82 -3.10 0.38
C ASP A 509 33.01 -4.03 0.09
N ASN A 510 33.25 -4.35 -1.19
CA ASN A 510 34.29 -5.26 -1.60
C ASN A 510 35.69 -4.61 -1.51
N PRO A 511 36.60 -5.10 -0.66
CA PRO A 511 37.93 -4.51 -0.50
C PRO A 511 38.83 -4.63 -1.74
N PHE A 512 38.42 -5.40 -2.75
CA PHE A 512 39.12 -5.54 -4.03
C PHE A 512 38.63 -4.57 -5.11
N LEU A 513 37.60 -3.76 -4.86
CA LEU A 513 37.10 -2.74 -5.79
C LEU A 513 37.41 -1.28 -5.38
N PRO A 514 38.54 -0.94 -4.73
CA PRO A 514 38.79 0.44 -4.29
C PRO A 514 39.11 1.42 -5.44
N PHE A 515 39.18 0.92 -6.68
CA PHE A 515 39.48 1.69 -7.89
C PHE A 515 38.26 1.89 -8.79
N ALA A 516 37.13 1.26 -8.49
CA ALA A 516 35.88 1.37 -9.22
C ALA A 516 34.86 2.04 -8.30
N ASN A 517 34.15 3.03 -8.83
CA ASN A 517 33.02 3.61 -8.11
C ASN A 517 31.78 2.78 -8.41
N MET A 518 30.95 2.59 -7.39
CA MET A 518 29.66 1.94 -7.58
C MET A 518 28.72 2.81 -8.40
N VAL A 519 28.76 4.13 -8.19
CA VAL A 519 28.02 5.11 -8.99
C VAL A 519 29.00 6.00 -9.76
N GLU A 520 28.80 6.12 -11.06
CA GLU A 520 29.55 7.02 -11.95
C GLU A 520 28.62 8.05 -12.56
N ARG A 521 28.96 9.33 -12.40
CA ARG A 521 28.20 10.47 -12.96
C ARG A 521 29.04 11.26 -13.95
N ARG A 522 28.43 11.77 -15.01
CA ARG A 522 29.08 12.70 -15.95
C ARG A 522 28.21 13.91 -16.23
N ASP A 523 28.86 15.05 -16.44
CA ASP A 523 28.18 16.27 -16.90
C ASP A 523 27.82 16.17 -18.39
N ALA A 524 27.10 17.18 -18.90
CA ALA A 524 26.72 17.28 -20.31
C ALA A 524 27.92 17.33 -21.30
N SER A 525 29.15 17.58 -20.82
CA SER A 525 30.37 17.52 -21.64
C SER A 525 31.02 16.13 -21.66
N GLY A 526 30.49 15.18 -20.87
CA GLY A 526 31.01 13.84 -20.66
C GLY A 526 32.14 13.76 -19.63
N ALA A 527 32.42 14.86 -18.92
CA ALA A 527 33.43 14.87 -17.86
C ALA A 527 32.89 14.18 -16.61
N LEU A 528 33.75 13.40 -15.94
CA LEU A 528 33.38 12.74 -14.68
C LEU A 528 33.11 13.79 -13.60
N ILE A 529 31.94 13.69 -12.97
CA ILE A 529 31.58 14.44 -11.78
C ILE A 529 32.22 13.71 -10.59
N ALA A 530 32.91 14.46 -9.71
CA ALA A 530 33.51 13.86 -8.54
C ALA A 530 32.42 13.46 -7.54
N ALA A 531 32.55 12.31 -6.88
CA ALA A 531 31.56 11.85 -5.87
C ALA A 531 31.37 12.80 -4.66
N THR A 532 32.23 13.81 -4.52
CA THR A 532 32.09 14.87 -3.49
C THR A 532 31.39 16.13 -3.99
N ASP A 533 31.07 16.20 -5.29
CA ASP A 533 30.33 17.29 -5.90
C ASP A 533 28.84 17.02 -5.72
N THR A 534 28.17 17.90 -4.97
CA THR A 534 26.76 17.79 -4.60
C THR A 534 25.89 18.84 -5.27
N GLU A 535 26.40 19.54 -6.30
CA GLU A 535 25.72 20.67 -6.93
C GLU A 535 25.68 20.54 -8.46
N THR A 536 26.59 19.79 -9.08
CA THR A 536 26.58 19.59 -10.53
C THR A 536 25.55 18.54 -10.93
N VAL A 537 24.54 18.96 -11.69
CA VAL A 537 23.55 18.08 -12.31
C VAL A 537 24.23 17.18 -13.36
N ALA A 538 24.00 15.88 -13.26
CA ALA A 538 24.50 14.89 -14.21
C ALA A 538 23.62 14.84 -15.47
N ALA A 539 24.22 14.48 -16.61
CA ALA A 539 23.50 14.08 -17.83
C ALA A 539 23.70 12.57 -18.13
N TYR A 540 24.46 11.90 -17.27
CA TYR A 540 24.75 10.47 -17.37
C TYR A 540 24.97 9.92 -15.96
N ILE A 541 24.29 8.82 -15.64
CA ILE A 541 24.54 8.02 -14.45
C ILE A 541 24.73 6.56 -14.85
N ARG A 542 25.68 5.91 -14.20
CA ARG A 542 25.88 4.47 -14.28
C ARG A 542 26.10 3.87 -12.91
N VAL A 543 25.36 2.82 -12.63
CA VAL A 543 25.54 1.97 -11.47
C VAL A 543 26.29 0.70 -11.89
N ASN A 544 27.32 0.35 -11.12
CA ASN A 544 28.21 -0.78 -11.35
C ASN A 544 28.00 -1.87 -10.28
N SER A 545 26.75 -2.15 -9.93
CA SER A 545 26.37 -3.12 -8.88
C SER A 545 25.27 -4.05 -9.37
N ASN A 546 24.96 -5.05 -8.54
CA ASN A 546 23.76 -5.87 -8.64
C ASN A 546 22.84 -5.60 -7.42
N GLU A 547 22.89 -4.37 -6.90
CA GLU A 547 22.08 -3.92 -5.77
C GLU A 547 20.89 -3.14 -6.32
N HIS A 548 19.82 -3.04 -5.54
CA HIS A 548 18.58 -2.38 -5.94
C HIS A 548 18.65 -0.87 -5.70
N PHE A 549 18.27 -0.07 -6.70
CA PHE A 549 18.29 1.39 -6.64
C PHE A 549 16.97 2.02 -7.08
N ILE A 550 16.71 3.20 -6.53
CA ILE A 550 15.73 4.14 -7.10
C ILE A 550 16.55 5.20 -7.83
N ILE A 551 16.32 5.40 -9.12
CA ILE A 551 17.04 6.36 -9.94
C ILE A 551 16.06 7.40 -10.49
N GLY A 552 16.30 8.67 -10.16
CA GLY A 552 15.55 9.80 -10.70
C GLY A 552 16.35 10.61 -11.71
N GLY A 553 15.76 10.81 -12.88
CA GLY A 553 16.23 11.72 -13.93
C GLY A 553 15.87 13.18 -13.67
N THR A 554 16.07 14.00 -14.70
CA THR A 554 15.84 15.44 -14.75
C THR A 554 14.74 15.77 -15.77
N GLU A 555 14.46 17.05 -15.99
CA GLU A 555 13.51 17.49 -17.03
C GLU A 555 14.17 17.65 -18.42
N GLY A 556 15.33 17.03 -18.65
CA GLY A 556 16.00 17.08 -19.94
C GLY A 556 16.76 15.80 -20.23
N ASP A 557 17.19 15.67 -21.49
CA ASP A 557 17.77 14.43 -22.03
C ASP A 557 18.86 13.80 -21.13
N ASP A 558 18.52 12.67 -20.54
CA ASP A 558 19.34 11.90 -19.62
C ASP A 558 19.86 10.60 -20.24
N THR A 559 20.90 10.04 -19.63
CA THR A 559 21.37 8.68 -19.94
C THR A 559 21.58 7.91 -18.65
N ILE A 560 20.70 6.93 -18.41
CA ILE A 560 20.64 6.15 -17.19
C ILE A 560 21.05 4.71 -17.50
N VAL A 561 22.01 4.19 -16.72
CA VAL A 561 22.39 2.78 -16.72
C VAL A 561 22.32 2.27 -15.28
N SER A 562 21.26 1.55 -14.92
CA SER A 562 21.01 1.11 -13.52
C SER A 562 21.76 -0.18 -13.15
N GLY A 563 22.25 -0.92 -14.14
CA GLY A 563 23.18 -2.01 -13.93
C GLY A 563 22.48 -3.34 -13.73
N GLY A 564 22.12 -3.70 -12.52
CA GLY A 564 21.32 -4.89 -12.27
C GLY A 564 20.89 -4.98 -10.82
N GLY A 565 20.08 -5.97 -10.50
CA GLY A 565 19.18 -5.89 -9.35
C GLY A 565 17.84 -5.28 -9.78
N ASP A 566 16.84 -5.44 -8.93
CA ASP A 566 15.48 -4.93 -9.14
C ASP A 566 15.46 -3.41 -8.90
N ASP A 567 15.49 -2.62 -9.97
CA ASP A 567 15.60 -1.16 -9.92
C ASP A 567 14.26 -0.44 -10.21
N ALA A 568 14.12 0.78 -9.70
CA ALA A 568 13.05 1.70 -10.09
C ALA A 568 13.66 2.93 -10.78
N ILE A 569 13.31 3.17 -12.03
CA ILE A 569 13.91 4.21 -12.87
C ILE A 569 12.84 5.17 -13.36
N TRP A 570 13.06 6.46 -13.13
CA TRP A 570 12.21 7.55 -13.63
C TRP A 570 13.06 8.44 -14.53
N GLY A 571 12.79 8.46 -15.84
CA GLY A 571 13.42 9.39 -16.78
C GLY A 571 12.97 10.83 -16.55
N LYS A 572 11.64 11.00 -16.41
CA LYS A 572 10.92 12.29 -16.28
C LYS A 572 10.86 13.00 -17.63
N GLY A 573 11.23 14.27 -17.74
CA GLY A 573 11.12 15.00 -19.00
C GLY A 573 12.39 14.89 -19.83
N GLY A 574 12.28 14.99 -21.16
CA GLY A 574 13.42 14.92 -22.07
C GLY A 574 13.45 13.63 -22.88
N ASN A 575 14.39 13.52 -23.82
CA ASN A 575 14.55 12.33 -24.65
C ASN A 575 15.65 11.45 -24.06
N ASP A 576 15.25 10.51 -23.23
CA ASP A 576 16.12 9.75 -22.37
C ASP A 576 16.65 8.48 -23.03
N ARG A 577 17.78 8.01 -22.51
CA ARG A 577 18.35 6.69 -22.83
C ARG A 577 18.47 5.89 -21.56
N ILE A 578 17.64 4.88 -21.42
CA ILE A 578 17.54 4.06 -20.22
C ILE A 578 17.99 2.62 -20.53
N GLU A 579 18.99 2.15 -19.81
CA GLU A 579 19.43 0.75 -19.76
C GLU A 579 19.14 0.22 -18.35
N ALA A 580 18.04 -0.52 -18.21
CA ALA A 580 17.58 -1.08 -16.93
C ALA A 580 18.46 -2.23 -16.42
N GLY A 581 19.17 -2.89 -17.34
CA GLY A 581 20.09 -3.95 -16.95
C GLY A 581 19.38 -5.27 -16.67
N TYR A 582 19.81 -6.02 -15.65
CA TYR A 582 19.24 -7.34 -15.35
C TYR A 582 18.68 -7.36 -13.92
N GLY A 583 17.44 -7.79 -13.75
CA GLY A 583 16.72 -7.76 -12.47
C GLY A 583 15.23 -7.74 -12.69
N VAL A 584 14.44 -7.42 -11.66
CA VAL A 584 13.01 -7.10 -11.79
C VAL A 584 12.82 -5.59 -11.74
N ASP A 585 12.90 -4.96 -12.90
CA ASP A 585 12.97 -3.52 -13.07
C ASP A 585 11.59 -2.90 -13.31
N LYS A 586 11.41 -1.68 -12.78
CA LYS A 586 10.29 -0.80 -13.10
C LYS A 586 10.84 0.46 -13.73
N VAL A 587 10.53 0.66 -15.00
CA VAL A 587 11.04 1.78 -15.80
C VAL A 587 9.88 2.65 -16.23
N PHE A 588 10.00 3.95 -15.98
CA PHE A 588 9.11 5.01 -16.45
C PHE A 588 9.96 5.96 -17.29
N GLY A 589 9.71 6.01 -18.60
CA GLY A 589 10.38 6.94 -19.53
C GLY A 589 10.05 8.38 -19.17
N GLY A 590 8.80 8.75 -19.36
CA GLY A 590 8.24 10.03 -18.90
C GLY A 590 7.77 10.87 -20.09
N GLU A 591 8.06 12.17 -20.13
CA GLU A 591 7.74 13.02 -21.26
C GLU A 591 8.92 13.12 -22.23
N GLY A 592 8.76 12.71 -23.49
CA GLY A 592 9.75 12.85 -24.56
C GLY A 592 9.93 11.56 -25.36
N ASP A 593 10.71 11.61 -26.44
CA ASP A 593 10.94 10.42 -27.27
C ASP A 593 12.09 9.57 -26.66
N ASP A 594 11.75 8.56 -25.87
CA ASP A 594 12.69 7.79 -25.07
C ASP A 594 13.23 6.53 -25.76
N ILE A 595 14.39 6.06 -25.31
CA ILE A 595 14.96 4.77 -25.70
C ILE A 595 15.19 3.92 -24.46
N ILE A 596 14.36 2.89 -24.29
CA ILE A 596 14.38 1.99 -23.15
C ILE A 596 14.89 0.62 -23.59
N THR A 597 15.90 0.11 -22.90
CA THR A 597 16.47 -1.21 -23.14
C THR A 597 16.64 -1.99 -21.85
N ASN A 598 16.26 -3.26 -21.90
CA ASN A 598 16.39 -4.18 -20.79
C ASN A 598 17.30 -5.37 -21.16
N ALA A 599 18.16 -5.79 -20.24
CA ALA A 599 19.06 -6.94 -20.43
C ALA A 599 18.44 -8.25 -19.93
N GLY A 600 17.39 -8.17 -19.09
CA GLY A 600 16.41 -9.22 -18.88
C GLY A 600 16.08 -9.53 -17.41
N THR A 601 15.10 -10.39 -17.21
CA THR A 601 14.47 -10.62 -15.90
C THR A 601 14.87 -11.92 -15.22
N ASP A 602 14.68 -11.96 -13.89
CA ASP A 602 14.72 -13.19 -13.11
C ASP A 602 13.61 -14.19 -13.48
N ILE A 603 13.90 -15.49 -13.29
CA ILE A 603 13.00 -16.57 -13.69
C ILE A 603 11.72 -16.55 -12.84
N GLY A 604 10.59 -16.36 -13.50
CA GLY A 604 9.27 -16.40 -12.87
C GLY A 604 8.78 -15.04 -12.38
N GLU A 605 9.58 -13.99 -12.57
CA GLU A 605 9.25 -12.60 -12.30
C GLU A 605 9.11 -11.83 -13.64
N ALA A 606 8.58 -10.61 -13.60
CA ALA A 606 8.36 -9.78 -14.78
C ALA A 606 8.80 -8.32 -14.56
N ASP A 607 9.45 -7.74 -15.57
CA ASP A 607 9.75 -6.31 -15.62
C ASP A 607 8.51 -5.50 -16.03
N PHE A 608 8.48 -4.23 -15.65
CA PHE A 608 7.44 -3.28 -16.06
C PHE A 608 8.10 -2.09 -16.76
N LEU A 609 7.88 -1.96 -18.07
CA LEU A 609 8.51 -0.95 -18.92
C LEU A 609 7.45 -0.02 -19.50
N HIS A 610 7.50 1.25 -19.12
CA HIS A 610 6.56 2.28 -19.57
C HIS A 610 7.31 3.32 -20.41
N GLY A 611 6.86 3.54 -21.64
CA GLY A 611 7.30 4.64 -22.49
C GLY A 611 6.78 5.99 -21.98
N ASN A 612 5.50 6.01 -21.59
CA ASN A 612 4.74 7.19 -21.16
C ASN A 612 4.40 8.15 -22.33
N GLU A 613 4.77 9.42 -22.30
CA GLU A 613 4.37 10.38 -23.35
C GLU A 613 5.52 10.60 -24.35
N GLY A 614 5.34 10.24 -25.63
CA GLY A 614 6.36 10.44 -26.65
C GLY A 614 6.40 9.32 -27.65
N ASN A 615 7.26 9.40 -28.67
CA ASN A 615 7.46 8.30 -29.62
C ASN A 615 8.64 7.45 -29.16
N ASP A 616 8.35 6.37 -28.45
CA ASP A 616 9.35 5.63 -27.70
C ASP A 616 9.90 4.44 -28.46
N VAL A 617 11.13 4.04 -28.10
CA VAL A 617 11.76 2.82 -28.58
C VAL A 617 12.03 1.91 -27.41
N ILE A 618 11.29 0.81 -27.30
CA ILE A 618 11.37 -0.11 -26.17
C ILE A 618 11.86 -1.49 -26.62
N HIS A 619 12.89 -2.00 -25.94
CA HIS A 619 13.35 -3.38 -26.11
C HIS A 619 13.28 -4.15 -24.78
N GLY A 620 12.31 -5.07 -24.69
CA GLY A 620 11.97 -5.80 -23.45
C GLY A 620 13.02 -6.79 -22.94
N GLY A 621 13.97 -7.21 -23.77
CA GLY A 621 15.02 -8.15 -23.34
C GLY A 621 14.53 -9.59 -23.14
N SER A 622 15.35 -10.44 -22.52
CA SER A 622 14.95 -11.80 -22.11
C SER A 622 14.15 -11.81 -20.81
N GLY A 623 13.44 -12.89 -20.50
CA GLY A 623 12.58 -12.96 -19.30
C GLY A 623 11.13 -12.58 -19.60
N LEU A 624 10.29 -12.40 -18.57
CA LEU A 624 8.92 -11.91 -18.76
C LEU A 624 8.91 -10.39 -18.56
N SER A 625 8.06 -9.68 -19.27
CA SER A 625 7.87 -8.25 -19.06
C SER A 625 6.47 -7.84 -19.50
N LEU A 626 5.93 -6.84 -18.83
CA LEU A 626 4.81 -6.04 -19.27
C LEU A 626 5.38 -4.76 -19.87
N ILE A 627 5.01 -4.47 -21.11
CA ILE A 627 5.52 -3.33 -21.88
C ILE A 627 4.35 -2.45 -22.28
N PHE A 628 4.45 -1.16 -21.97
CA PHE A 628 3.46 -0.16 -22.31
C PHE A 628 4.14 0.94 -23.15
N GLY A 629 3.70 1.13 -24.39
CA GLY A 629 4.11 2.27 -25.23
C GLY A 629 3.48 3.57 -24.73
N ASN A 630 2.20 3.50 -24.36
CA ASN A 630 1.38 4.62 -23.87
C ASN A 630 1.05 5.63 -24.98
N GLN A 631 1.41 6.91 -24.84
CA GLN A 631 0.96 7.95 -25.78
C GLN A 631 2.04 8.25 -26.82
N GLY A 632 1.82 7.88 -28.09
CA GLY A 632 2.73 8.27 -29.17
C GLY A 632 2.71 7.33 -30.36
N ASN A 633 3.80 7.27 -31.11
CA ASN A 633 3.96 6.28 -32.17
C ASN A 633 5.19 5.46 -31.84
N ASP A 634 4.97 4.33 -31.17
CA ASP A 634 6.01 3.61 -30.47
C ASP A 634 6.60 2.49 -31.32
N PHE A 635 7.85 2.18 -31.04
CA PHE A 635 8.57 1.06 -31.64
C PHE A 635 8.96 0.06 -30.56
N ILE A 636 8.18 -1.00 -30.43
CA ILE A 636 8.31 -1.99 -29.38
C ILE A 636 8.88 -3.30 -29.93
N VAL A 637 9.93 -3.81 -29.29
CA VAL A 637 10.51 -5.13 -29.55
C VAL A 637 10.49 -5.95 -28.27
N THR A 638 9.67 -7.01 -28.22
CA THR A 638 9.41 -7.76 -26.98
C THR A 638 10.60 -8.63 -26.52
N GLY A 639 11.41 -9.12 -27.46
CA GLY A 639 12.55 -10.00 -27.18
C GLY A 639 12.23 -11.49 -27.32
N PRO A 640 13.10 -12.41 -26.86
CA PRO A 640 13.00 -13.84 -27.21
C PRO A 640 11.97 -14.66 -26.41
N ASP A 641 11.55 -14.20 -25.23
CA ASP A 641 10.67 -14.89 -24.28
C ASP A 641 9.29 -14.22 -24.23
N GLY A 642 8.29 -14.93 -23.70
CA GLY A 642 6.90 -14.47 -23.70
C GLY A 642 6.70 -13.14 -22.99
N LYS A 643 6.08 -12.17 -23.68
CA LYS A 643 5.77 -10.84 -23.16
C LYS A 643 4.31 -10.48 -23.33
N GLU A 644 3.89 -9.50 -22.56
CA GLU A 644 2.66 -8.75 -22.80
C GLU A 644 3.06 -7.32 -23.20
N ALA A 645 2.52 -6.83 -24.32
CA ALA A 645 2.83 -5.51 -24.84
C ALA A 645 1.55 -4.79 -25.29
N PHE A 646 1.41 -3.55 -24.85
CA PHE A 646 0.33 -2.62 -25.17
C PHE A 646 0.96 -1.44 -25.94
N GLY A 647 0.50 -1.17 -27.16
CA GLY A 647 0.94 -0.01 -27.94
C GLY A 647 0.47 1.28 -27.27
N GLY A 648 -0.85 1.41 -27.13
CA GLY A 648 -1.47 2.53 -26.44
C GLY A 648 -2.21 3.41 -27.43
N THR A 649 -2.03 4.73 -27.36
CA THR A 649 -2.65 5.65 -28.32
C THR A 649 -1.65 6.12 -29.36
N GLY A 650 -2.02 6.04 -30.63
CA GLY A 650 -1.26 6.48 -31.79
C GLY A 650 -0.86 5.29 -32.65
N ASN A 651 0.06 5.45 -33.60
CA ASN A 651 0.29 4.42 -34.61
C ASN A 651 1.57 3.64 -34.31
N ASP A 652 1.42 2.46 -33.74
CA ASP A 652 2.52 1.73 -33.13
C ASP A 652 3.06 0.62 -34.04
N PHE A 653 4.32 0.27 -33.81
CA PHE A 653 4.94 -0.91 -34.37
C PHE A 653 5.38 -1.84 -33.24
N ILE A 654 4.81 -3.05 -33.19
CA ILE A 654 5.14 -4.06 -32.19
C ILE A 654 5.68 -5.30 -32.90
N LEU A 655 6.93 -5.64 -32.57
CA LEU A 655 7.59 -6.87 -33.01
C LEU A 655 7.74 -7.83 -31.83
N GLY A 656 6.95 -8.89 -31.91
CA GLY A 656 7.01 -10.08 -31.10
C GLY A 656 8.27 -10.92 -31.30
N GLY A 657 8.35 -11.96 -30.50
CA GLY A 657 9.54 -12.71 -30.19
C GLY A 657 9.58 -14.14 -30.71
N SER A 658 10.30 -14.97 -29.96
CA SER A 658 10.16 -16.42 -30.03
C SER A 658 9.40 -17.01 -28.84
N GLY A 659 8.84 -16.11 -28.01
CA GLY A 659 8.03 -16.40 -26.84
C GLY A 659 6.63 -16.84 -27.24
N ASN A 660 5.72 -16.91 -26.27
CA ASN A 660 4.30 -16.81 -26.58
C ASN A 660 3.92 -15.41 -26.11
N ASP A 661 3.59 -14.53 -27.03
CA ASP A 661 3.37 -13.12 -26.74
C ASP A 661 1.88 -12.76 -26.77
N PHE A 662 1.52 -11.73 -25.99
CA PHE A 662 0.22 -11.08 -26.04
C PHE A 662 0.46 -9.63 -26.47
N LEU A 663 0.14 -9.32 -27.73
CA LEU A 663 0.41 -8.01 -28.34
C LEU A 663 -0.91 -7.31 -28.66
N LEU A 664 -1.14 -6.16 -28.04
CA LEU A 664 -2.26 -5.27 -28.33
C LEU A 664 -1.73 -3.97 -28.96
N GLY A 665 -2.25 -3.58 -30.12
CA GLY A 665 -1.97 -2.27 -30.72
C GLY A 665 -2.66 -1.15 -29.94
N ASN A 666 -3.91 -1.38 -29.52
CA ASN A 666 -4.79 -0.42 -28.88
C ASN A 666 -5.29 0.65 -29.86
N GLU A 667 -5.40 1.93 -29.47
CA GLU A 667 -5.99 2.95 -30.33
C GLU A 667 -5.02 3.42 -31.42
N GLY A 668 -5.29 3.12 -32.68
CA GLY A 668 -4.56 3.74 -33.78
C GLY A 668 -4.54 2.91 -35.05
N ASP A 669 -3.59 3.19 -35.95
CA ASP A 669 -3.33 2.35 -37.12
C ASP A 669 -2.02 1.58 -36.89
N ASP A 670 -2.11 0.38 -36.33
CA ASP A 670 -0.94 -0.32 -35.79
C ASP A 670 -0.35 -1.37 -36.74
N TRP A 671 0.91 -1.71 -36.50
CA TRP A 671 1.60 -2.82 -37.17
C TRP A 671 2.13 -3.82 -36.14
N LEU A 672 1.54 -5.01 -36.13
CA LEU A 672 1.85 -6.09 -35.18
C LEU A 672 2.46 -7.28 -35.92
N GLU A 673 3.64 -7.72 -35.47
CA GLU A 673 4.29 -8.96 -35.95
C GLU A 673 4.50 -9.94 -34.78
N GLY A 674 3.78 -11.07 -34.74
CA GLY A 674 3.87 -12.04 -33.63
C GLY A 674 5.22 -12.78 -33.59
N GLY A 675 5.69 -13.25 -34.74
CA GLY A 675 7.03 -13.82 -34.88
C GLY A 675 7.02 -15.34 -34.95
N GLN A 676 7.48 -16.02 -33.89
CA GLN A 676 7.50 -17.48 -33.80
C GLN A 676 6.69 -17.96 -32.60
N ARG A 677 6.08 -19.14 -32.77
CA ARG A 677 5.24 -19.86 -31.79
C ARG A 677 3.79 -19.39 -31.84
N PHE A 678 3.10 -19.38 -30.70
CA PHE A 678 1.69 -19.07 -30.61
C PHE A 678 1.58 -17.73 -29.90
N ASP A 679 1.19 -16.72 -30.66
CA ASP A 679 1.04 -15.35 -30.21
C ASP A 679 -0.44 -14.96 -30.28
N THR A 680 -0.85 -14.05 -29.41
CA THR A 680 -2.16 -13.40 -29.51
C THR A 680 -1.97 -11.98 -29.99
N LEU A 681 -2.53 -11.65 -31.15
CA LEU A 681 -2.48 -10.31 -31.73
C LEU A 681 -3.89 -9.71 -31.72
N ALA A 682 -4.01 -8.53 -31.11
CA ALA A 682 -5.21 -7.71 -31.17
C ALA A 682 -4.83 -6.31 -31.66
N GLY A 683 -5.40 -5.86 -32.78
CA GLY A 683 -5.19 -4.48 -33.25
C GLY A 683 -5.67 -3.46 -32.21
N GLU A 684 -6.80 -3.73 -31.58
CA GLU A 684 -7.47 -2.83 -30.62
C GLU A 684 -7.42 -3.40 -29.18
N ASN A 685 -8.26 -2.87 -28.28
CA ASN A 685 -8.41 -3.28 -26.86
C ASN A 685 -9.00 -4.69 -26.61
N SER A 686 -8.97 -5.59 -27.60
CA SER A 686 -9.43 -6.99 -27.49
C SER A 686 -10.82 -7.17 -26.85
N GLU A 687 -11.85 -6.53 -27.43
CA GLU A 687 -13.25 -6.65 -27.01
C GLU A 687 -13.85 -8.06 -27.22
N LEU A 688 -14.53 -8.62 -26.22
CA LEU A 688 -15.17 -9.95 -26.28
C LEU A 688 -16.13 -10.17 -27.45
N PHE A 689 -16.86 -9.12 -27.84
CA PHE A 689 -17.88 -9.21 -28.88
C PHE A 689 -17.38 -8.68 -30.24
N PHE A 690 -16.09 -8.35 -30.34
CA PHE A 690 -15.43 -7.87 -31.56
C PHE A 690 -16.19 -6.72 -32.24
N ASN A 691 -16.74 -5.79 -31.45
CA ASN A 691 -17.62 -4.73 -31.93
C ASN A 691 -17.07 -3.34 -31.62
N SER A 692 -15.74 -3.19 -31.67
CA SER A 692 -15.11 -1.99 -31.18
C SER A 692 -15.64 -0.73 -31.82
N THR A 693 -15.90 0.24 -30.96
CA THR A 693 -16.28 1.59 -31.38
C THR A 693 -15.08 2.43 -31.76
N ILE A 694 -13.89 1.99 -31.34
CA ILE A 694 -12.60 2.50 -31.80
C ILE A 694 -12.32 1.86 -33.15
N ILE A 695 -11.86 2.66 -34.11
CA ILE A 695 -11.65 2.23 -35.50
C ILE A 695 -10.21 2.55 -35.88
N GLY A 696 -9.39 1.51 -35.85
CA GLY A 696 -8.04 1.42 -36.39
C GLY A 696 -7.95 0.67 -37.72
N HIS A 697 -6.85 0.88 -38.43
CA HIS A 697 -6.52 0.17 -39.66
C HIS A 697 -5.23 -0.64 -39.50
N ASP A 698 -5.33 -1.69 -38.70
CA ASP A 698 -4.16 -2.46 -38.26
C ASP A 698 -3.68 -3.46 -39.30
N VAL A 699 -2.36 -3.67 -39.27
CA VAL A 699 -1.68 -4.73 -39.99
C VAL A 699 -1.18 -5.76 -38.98
N MET A 700 -1.83 -6.93 -38.97
CA MET A 700 -1.42 -8.06 -38.13
C MET A 700 -0.76 -9.15 -38.97
N ASN A 701 0.43 -9.57 -38.54
CA ASN A 701 1.21 -10.64 -39.15
C ASN A 701 1.70 -11.64 -38.07
N GLY A 702 1.00 -12.77 -37.91
CA GLY A 702 1.44 -13.84 -36.98
C GLY A 702 2.83 -14.42 -37.30
N GLY A 703 3.31 -14.27 -38.53
CA GLY A 703 4.65 -14.74 -38.89
C GLY A 703 4.68 -16.23 -39.18
N SER A 704 5.63 -16.96 -38.59
CA SER A 704 5.94 -18.35 -38.96
C SER A 704 5.25 -19.42 -38.11
N GLY A 705 4.59 -19.00 -37.03
CA GLY A 705 3.66 -19.82 -36.27
C GLY A 705 2.33 -19.94 -37.01
N ASP A 706 2.00 -21.11 -37.55
CA ASP A 706 0.71 -21.34 -38.24
C ASP A 706 -0.49 -21.42 -37.25
N THR A 707 -0.41 -20.79 -36.06
CA THR A 707 -1.39 -20.95 -34.98
C THR A 707 -1.96 -19.66 -34.38
N ASP A 708 -1.55 -18.49 -34.86
CA ASP A 708 -1.93 -17.18 -34.31
C ASP A 708 -3.33 -16.72 -34.73
#